data_AF-A0A0P6XDN2-F1
#
_entry.id   AF-A0A0P6XDN2-F1
#
_cell.length_a   1.000
_cell.length_b   1.000
_cell.length_c   1.000
_cell.angle_alpha   90.00
_cell.angle_beta   90.00
_cell.angle_gamma   90.00
#
_symmetry.space_group_name_H-M   'P 1'
#
loop_
_entity.id
_entity.type
_entity.pdbx_description
1 polymer ?
#
loop_
_entity_poly.entity_id
_entity_poly.type
_entity_poly.pdbx_seq_one_letter_code
_entity_poly.pdbx_strand_id
1 'polypeptide(L)'
;MQRVSAWVQRAGAEKHLEFGLLGLTLAVYLLTRFIGLEQYPIYFFTDEAVQTVLAQDFLRDGLRGSDKILLPTYFLNSYQYNLSLSVYVQVLPYLLLGKAIWITRGVPALLSVLACLWVALTLRRVFHLPHAWAGALLLSITPAWFLHSRTAFETSLAVTFLAGFVYYYLRYRTGHPRALLLAALMGALTFYSYAPTRLAIGLAAVFLLLSDAAYHWQQRKWVGWAFLLTLLLALPLLRFQLAHPTENLNHLRVLNSYWIQPISLSAKLGQFFSEYARGLNPMYWYLPNTVDLERHTMKGYGHLLRFTLPFLLVGLGAALWKIRSAPHRALLLVLLAAPSGAALVALGITRALVMVIPAALLSGLGLCLLLQWIEKRWRVPRTALAVLTFALLAGVNVYMLRDALVNGPLWFRDYGLGGMQYGAKQLVAAIDEYQNQNPGARLIVSPSWANGTDTILRFFYPEDLPYQMGSIEGYLYEIQPLDEQTVFVMIPQEFKMVNANPKFTDVRVEKTVPTPDGLTGFYFVRLRYADNIQEILESERQARQALREGEIRLGGLTLPVRYSYLDMGEIGQLFDGDENTLVRTLEANPLRLQITMNEQIRLSGVEARIGGTATEVTATLVDAAGQVLAQQQISAADDPNPRWVSLRFNQAYTPAALWLDVRSLHDGEPAHVHLWEVRWQE
;
A
#
# COMPACT_ATOMS: atom_id res chain seq x y z
N MET A 1 -22.05 30.35 53.66
CA MET A 1 -21.32 31.02 52.55
C MET A 1 -19.91 30.49 52.31
N GLN A 2 -19.02 30.37 53.31
CA GLN A 2 -17.63 29.91 53.10
C GLN A 2 -17.49 28.51 52.44
N ARG A 3 -18.29 27.51 52.84
CA ARG A 3 -18.29 26.17 52.21
C ARG A 3 -18.70 26.17 50.73
N VAL A 4 -19.62 27.07 50.34
CA VAL A 4 -20.06 27.22 48.94
C VAL A 4 -18.97 27.92 48.12
N SER A 5 -18.30 28.94 48.68
CA SER A 5 -17.18 29.61 48.01
C SER A 5 -15.99 28.67 47.76
N ALA A 6 -15.65 27.82 48.73
CA ALA A 6 -14.57 26.84 48.60
C ALA A 6 -14.90 25.74 47.57
N TRP A 7 -16.18 25.35 47.46
CA TRP A 7 -16.63 24.40 46.45
C TRP A 7 -16.58 24.99 45.03
N VAL A 8 -17.05 26.23 44.85
CA VAL A 8 -16.98 26.95 43.56
C VAL A 8 -15.53 27.17 43.12
N GLN A 9 -14.64 27.55 44.05
CA GLN A 9 -13.21 27.71 43.76
C GLN A 9 -12.54 26.38 43.38
N ARG A 10 -12.84 25.27 44.09
CA ARG A 10 -12.34 23.94 43.73
C ARG A 10 -12.85 23.46 42.38
N ALA A 11 -14.13 23.64 42.08
CA ALA A 11 -14.72 23.27 40.79
C ALA A 11 -14.11 24.08 39.63
N GLY A 12 -13.82 25.36 39.85
CA GLY A 12 -13.08 26.20 38.90
C GLY A 12 -11.66 25.68 38.66
N ALA A 13 -10.90 25.43 39.74
CA ALA A 13 -9.53 24.93 39.66
C ALA A 13 -9.42 23.56 38.95
N GLU A 14 -10.35 22.63 39.22
CA GLU A 14 -10.41 21.34 38.52
C GLU A 14 -10.68 21.49 37.02
N LYS A 15 -11.56 22.43 36.65
CA LYS A 15 -11.83 22.73 35.23
C LYS A 15 -10.58 23.30 34.55
N HIS A 16 -9.85 24.20 35.22
CA HIS A 16 -8.58 24.73 34.71
C HIS A 16 -7.51 23.65 34.55
N LEU A 17 -7.40 22.72 35.51
CA LEU A 17 -6.48 21.60 35.44
C LEU A 17 -6.79 20.67 34.24
N GLU A 18 -8.04 20.28 34.04
CA GLU A 18 -8.45 19.42 32.93
C GLU A 18 -8.16 20.05 31.55
N PHE A 19 -8.33 21.37 31.41
CA PHE A 19 -7.94 22.08 30.19
C PHE A 19 -6.42 22.18 30.05
N GLY A 20 -5.69 22.46 31.13
CA GLY A 20 -4.23 22.49 31.14
C GLY A 20 -3.62 21.14 30.73
N LEU A 21 -4.12 20.04 31.31
CA LEU A 21 -3.69 18.68 30.98
C LEU A 21 -4.06 18.28 29.54
N LEU A 22 -5.19 18.74 29.01
CA LEU A 22 -5.50 18.57 27.59
C LEU A 22 -4.49 19.32 26.71
N GLY A 23 -4.17 20.57 27.04
CA GLY A 23 -3.14 21.34 26.32
C GLY A 23 -1.78 20.65 26.34
N LEU A 24 -1.34 20.19 27.51
CA LEU A 24 -0.10 19.42 27.67
C LEU A 24 -0.14 18.08 26.93
N THR A 25 -1.31 17.41 26.89
CA THR A 25 -1.50 16.17 26.13
C THR A 25 -1.28 16.41 24.64
N LEU A 26 -1.84 17.48 24.08
CA LEU A 26 -1.64 17.83 22.68
C LEU A 26 -0.18 18.23 22.40
N ALA A 27 0.48 18.90 23.34
CA ALA A 27 1.90 19.21 23.25
C ALA A 27 2.77 17.94 23.25
N VAL A 28 2.53 16.98 24.16
CA VAL A 28 3.22 15.68 24.18
C VAL A 28 3.00 14.93 22.87
N TYR A 29 1.76 14.91 22.37
CA TYR A 29 1.44 14.30 21.08
C TYR A 29 2.27 14.93 19.95
N LEU A 30 2.23 16.25 19.80
CA LEU A 30 2.99 16.97 18.77
C LEU A 30 4.50 16.72 18.89
N LEU A 31 5.08 16.85 20.08
CA LEU A 31 6.50 16.61 20.31
C LEU A 31 6.89 15.19 19.89
N THR A 32 6.10 14.19 20.27
CA THR A 32 6.38 12.80 19.91
C THR A 32 6.15 12.48 18.44
N ARG A 33 5.47 13.34 17.67
CA ARG A 33 5.34 13.18 16.21
C ARG A 33 6.42 13.94 15.46
N PHE A 34 6.86 15.10 15.93
CA PHE A 34 7.82 15.94 15.22
C PHE A 34 9.29 15.67 15.56
N ILE A 35 9.60 15.25 16.80
CA ILE A 35 10.99 14.94 17.18
C ILE A 35 11.48 13.74 16.34
N GLY A 36 12.58 13.95 15.62
CA GLY A 36 13.20 12.94 14.76
C GLY A 36 12.32 12.44 13.62
N LEU A 37 11.40 13.27 13.09
CA LEU A 37 10.44 12.87 12.05
C LEU A 37 11.09 12.32 10.77
N GLU A 38 12.28 12.81 10.40
CA GLU A 38 13.08 12.25 9.30
C GLU A 38 13.92 11.04 9.70
N GLN A 39 14.14 10.82 10.99
CA GLN A 39 14.97 9.72 11.51
C GLN A 39 14.14 8.45 11.72
N TYR A 40 12.88 8.60 12.12
CA TYR A 40 11.95 7.47 12.27
C TYR A 40 10.55 7.84 11.75
N PRO A 41 9.96 7.04 10.84
CA PRO A 41 10.49 5.77 10.31
C PRO A 41 11.73 5.94 9.45
N ILE A 42 12.60 4.92 9.43
CA ILE A 42 13.93 5.01 8.78
C ILE A 42 13.87 5.03 7.25
N TYR A 43 12.80 4.48 6.68
CA TYR A 43 12.54 4.50 5.25
C TYR A 43 11.94 5.85 4.85
N PHE A 44 12.01 6.22 3.57
CA PHE A 44 11.14 7.24 2.99
C PHE A 44 10.54 6.62 1.72
N PHE A 45 9.28 6.22 1.82
CA PHE A 45 8.68 5.27 0.89
C PHE A 45 7.99 5.98 -0.27
N THR A 46 7.80 5.29 -1.40
CA THR A 46 7.15 5.86 -2.59
C THR A 46 5.75 6.40 -2.29
N ASP A 47 4.95 5.71 -1.46
CA ASP A 47 3.61 6.19 -1.08
C ASP A 47 3.63 7.48 -0.24
N GLU A 48 4.79 7.85 0.32
CA GLU A 48 5.00 9.17 0.94
C GLU A 48 5.45 10.21 -0.09
N ALA A 49 6.48 9.88 -0.88
CA ALA A 49 7.07 10.76 -1.88
C ALA A 49 6.02 11.24 -2.91
N VAL A 50 5.20 10.31 -3.39
CA VAL A 50 4.19 10.55 -4.42
C VAL A 50 3.19 11.64 -4.03
N GLN A 51 2.89 11.82 -2.74
CA GLN A 51 1.91 12.81 -2.29
C GLN A 51 2.36 14.23 -2.62
N THR A 52 3.64 14.54 -2.38
CA THR A 52 4.20 15.87 -2.66
C THR A 52 4.63 15.99 -4.12
N VAL A 53 5.10 14.92 -4.76
CA VAL A 53 5.42 14.92 -6.20
C VAL A 53 4.18 15.23 -7.02
N LEU A 54 3.04 14.59 -6.73
CA LEU A 54 1.79 14.90 -7.42
C LEU A 54 1.23 16.27 -7.07
N ALA A 55 1.48 16.79 -5.87
CA ALA A 55 1.10 18.16 -5.52
C ALA A 55 1.92 19.19 -6.35
N GLN A 56 3.20 18.90 -6.60
CA GLN A 56 4.04 19.66 -7.52
C GLN A 56 3.51 19.58 -8.95
N ASP A 57 3.28 18.37 -9.48
CA ASP A 57 2.78 18.17 -10.85
C ASP A 57 1.44 18.87 -11.05
N PHE A 58 0.54 18.77 -10.07
CA PHE A 58 -0.77 19.43 -10.08
C PHE A 58 -0.67 20.95 -10.20
N LEU A 59 0.29 21.59 -9.50
CA LEU A 59 0.52 23.03 -9.60
C LEU A 59 1.18 23.41 -10.93
N ARG A 60 2.18 22.65 -11.37
CA ARG A 60 2.85 22.84 -12.67
C ARG A 60 1.83 22.80 -13.81
N ASP A 61 0.90 21.85 -13.75
CA ASP A 61 -0.08 21.58 -14.81
C ASP A 61 -1.35 22.46 -14.70
N GLY A 62 -1.31 23.54 -13.92
CA GLY A 62 -2.41 24.51 -13.84
C GLY A 62 -3.65 23.98 -13.14
N LEU A 63 -3.46 23.25 -12.03
CA LEU A 63 -4.52 22.58 -11.24
C LEU A 63 -5.22 21.46 -12.00
N ARG A 64 -4.48 20.76 -12.87
CA ARG A 64 -4.97 19.61 -13.65
C ARG A 64 -4.20 18.34 -13.31
N GLY A 65 -4.89 17.21 -13.37
CA GLY A 65 -4.26 15.90 -13.30
C GLY A 65 -3.48 15.56 -14.57
N SER A 66 -2.79 14.42 -14.55
CA SER A 66 -2.12 13.85 -15.74
C SER A 66 -3.11 13.60 -16.89
N ASP A 67 -4.36 13.29 -16.56
CA ASP A 67 -5.51 13.15 -17.48
C ASP A 67 -6.10 14.49 -17.97
N LYS A 68 -5.45 15.61 -17.63
CA LYS A 68 -5.86 16.99 -17.95
C LYS A 68 -7.19 17.42 -17.32
N ILE A 69 -7.74 16.64 -16.38
CA ILE A 69 -8.96 17.01 -15.64
C ILE A 69 -8.65 18.09 -14.60
N LEU A 70 -9.46 19.15 -14.59
CA LEU A 70 -9.37 20.22 -13.59
C LEU A 70 -9.85 19.72 -12.21
N LEU A 71 -9.04 19.95 -11.18
CA LEU A 71 -9.28 19.49 -9.81
C LEU A 71 -9.66 18.00 -9.79
N PRO A 72 -8.76 17.09 -10.21
CA PRO A 72 -9.10 15.67 -10.35
C PRO A 72 -9.54 15.09 -9.01
N THR A 73 -10.54 14.21 -9.03
CA THR A 73 -11.06 13.60 -7.80
C THR A 73 -10.03 12.65 -7.19
N TYR A 74 -9.38 11.84 -8.04
CA TYR A 74 -8.23 11.02 -7.69
C TYR A 74 -7.10 11.30 -8.67
N PHE A 75 -5.86 11.25 -8.18
CA PHE A 75 -4.65 11.36 -8.98
C PHE A 75 -4.15 9.97 -9.36
N LEU A 76 -3.57 9.87 -10.57
CA LEU A 76 -2.91 8.66 -11.05
C LEU A 76 -1.62 8.42 -10.27
N ASN A 77 -1.52 7.26 -9.64
CA ASN A 77 -0.37 6.77 -8.89
C ASN A 77 0.21 5.56 -9.64
N SER A 78 1.15 5.84 -10.54
CA SER A 78 1.81 4.92 -11.48
C SER A 78 0.86 4.17 -12.43
N TYR A 79 0.02 3.28 -11.91
CA TYR A 79 -0.87 2.40 -12.68
C TYR A 79 -2.32 2.40 -12.18
N GLN A 80 -2.66 3.18 -11.14
CA GLN A 80 -4.02 3.23 -10.59
C GLN A 80 -4.38 4.61 -10.03
N TYR A 81 -5.65 4.98 -10.07
CA TYR A 81 -6.18 6.19 -9.46
C TYR A 81 -6.65 5.92 -8.02
N ASN A 82 -5.83 6.30 -7.03
CA ASN A 82 -6.15 6.03 -5.63
C ASN A 82 -5.88 7.19 -4.65
N LEU A 83 -5.08 8.20 -5.03
CA LEU A 83 -4.72 9.33 -4.18
C LEU A 83 -5.66 10.51 -4.36
N SER A 84 -6.00 11.23 -3.30
CA SER A 84 -6.88 12.41 -3.40
C SER A 84 -6.57 13.43 -2.31
N LEU A 85 -7.27 13.40 -1.18
CA LEU A 85 -7.13 14.41 -0.14
C LEU A 85 -5.69 14.51 0.37
N SER A 86 -4.97 13.39 0.40
CA SER A 86 -3.55 13.30 0.77
C SER A 86 -2.64 14.15 -0.11
N VAL A 87 -2.92 14.29 -1.41
CA VAL A 87 -2.20 15.17 -2.32
C VAL A 87 -2.61 16.63 -2.09
N TYR A 88 -3.92 16.89 -1.98
CA TYR A 88 -4.45 18.24 -1.80
C TYR A 88 -3.91 18.93 -0.53
N VAL A 89 -3.74 18.20 0.57
CA VAL A 89 -3.19 18.78 1.82
C VAL A 89 -1.70 19.13 1.70
N GLN A 90 -0.98 18.58 0.72
CA GLN A 90 0.44 18.89 0.46
C GLN A 90 0.63 20.12 -0.42
N VAL A 91 -0.40 20.58 -1.14
CA VAL A 91 -0.29 21.69 -2.13
C VAL A 91 0.21 22.99 -1.49
N LEU A 92 -0.42 23.45 -0.41
CA LEU A 92 0.00 24.69 0.26
C LEU A 92 1.37 24.56 0.94
N PRO A 93 1.66 23.49 1.71
CA PRO A 93 3.00 23.26 2.26
C PRO A 93 4.10 23.23 1.20
N TYR A 94 3.87 22.51 0.09
CA TYR A 94 4.82 22.45 -1.02
C TYR A 94 5.04 23.82 -1.65
N LEU A 95 3.97 24.60 -1.90
CA LEU A 95 4.07 25.92 -2.50
C LEU A 95 4.91 26.88 -1.64
N LEU A 96 4.83 26.77 -0.31
CA LEU A 96 5.51 27.65 0.63
C LEU A 96 6.94 27.23 0.95
N LEU A 97 7.21 25.93 0.97
CA LEU A 97 8.44 25.38 1.58
C LEU A 97 9.17 24.36 0.68
N GLY A 98 8.61 24.00 -0.48
CA GLY A 98 9.17 23.02 -1.39
C GLY A 98 9.04 21.56 -0.93
N LYS A 99 9.80 20.67 -1.56
CA LYS A 99 9.87 19.24 -1.20
C LYS A 99 10.89 19.05 -0.08
N ALA A 100 10.43 18.53 1.06
CA ALA A 100 11.31 18.01 2.11
C ALA A 100 10.58 16.94 2.93
N ILE A 101 11.31 15.92 3.38
CA ILE A 101 10.73 14.77 4.10
C ILE A 101 9.95 15.23 5.33
N TRP A 102 10.52 16.16 6.12
CA TRP A 102 9.83 16.68 7.30
C TRP A 102 8.54 17.45 6.99
N ILE A 103 8.44 18.09 5.82
CA ILE A 103 7.22 18.80 5.38
C ILE A 103 6.17 17.75 5.01
N THR A 104 6.52 16.83 4.11
CA THR A 104 5.64 15.78 3.60
C THR A 104 5.04 14.96 4.73
N ARG A 105 5.85 14.57 5.72
CA ARG A 105 5.40 13.86 6.93
C ARG A 105 4.71 14.78 7.95
N GLY A 106 5.19 16.01 8.08
CA GLY A 106 4.74 16.96 9.09
C GLY A 106 3.27 17.38 8.89
N VAL A 107 2.81 17.44 7.65
CA VAL A 107 1.42 17.82 7.31
C VAL A 107 0.39 16.84 7.89
N PRO A 108 0.41 15.53 7.57
CA PRO A 108 -0.50 14.58 8.19
C PRO A 108 -0.25 14.42 9.70
N ALA A 109 1.00 14.52 10.17
CA ALA A 109 1.31 14.52 11.60
C ALA A 109 0.60 15.67 12.34
N LEU A 110 0.60 16.89 11.77
CA LEU A 110 -0.11 18.04 12.31
C LEU A 110 -1.62 17.85 12.28
N LEU A 111 -2.17 17.38 11.15
CA LEU A 111 -3.61 17.11 11.02
C LEU A 111 -4.07 16.04 12.02
N SER A 112 -3.23 15.04 12.30
CA SER A 112 -3.55 13.96 13.22
C SER A 112 -3.78 14.40 14.68
N VAL A 113 -3.36 15.62 15.05
CA VAL A 113 -3.73 16.26 16.34
C VAL A 113 -5.25 16.37 16.49
N LEU A 114 -5.98 16.55 15.38
CA LEU A 114 -7.44 16.59 15.39
C LEU A 114 -8.03 15.26 15.85
N ALA A 115 -7.40 14.12 15.54
CA ALA A 115 -7.84 12.81 16.02
C ALA A 115 -7.78 12.75 17.56
N CYS A 116 -6.64 13.17 18.14
CA CYS A 116 -6.47 13.27 19.59
C CYS A 116 -7.51 14.21 20.22
N LEU A 117 -7.72 15.38 19.60
CA LEU A 117 -8.72 16.33 20.07
C LEU A 117 -10.12 15.73 20.05
N TRP A 118 -10.54 15.09 18.96
CA TRP A 118 -11.87 14.48 18.84
C TRP A 118 -12.07 13.29 19.76
N VAL A 119 -11.03 12.48 20.02
CA VAL A 119 -11.06 11.41 21.03
C VAL A 119 -11.30 11.99 22.43
N ALA A 120 -10.50 12.98 22.85
CA ALA A 120 -10.66 13.62 24.14
C ALA A 120 -12.01 14.35 24.28
N LEU A 121 -12.45 15.04 23.22
CA LEU A 121 -13.74 15.73 23.20
C LEU A 121 -14.92 14.76 23.22
N THR A 122 -14.80 13.57 22.61
CA THR A 122 -15.83 12.53 22.69
C THR A 122 -15.99 12.06 24.12
N LEU A 123 -14.90 11.66 24.78
CA LEU A 123 -14.95 11.23 26.18
C LEU A 123 -15.48 12.33 27.12
N ARG A 124 -15.07 13.58 26.89
CA ARG A 124 -15.47 14.72 27.73
C ARG A 124 -16.90 15.20 27.50
N ARG A 125 -17.30 15.38 26.25
CA ARG A 125 -18.56 16.07 25.89
C ARG A 125 -19.72 15.13 25.60
N VAL A 126 -19.45 13.88 25.23
CA VAL A 126 -20.47 12.87 24.95
C VAL A 126 -20.65 11.96 26.14
N PHE A 127 -19.56 11.42 26.68
CA PHE A 127 -19.61 10.50 27.83
C PHE A 127 -19.50 11.20 29.19
N HIS A 128 -19.24 12.52 29.20
CA HIS A 128 -19.14 13.34 30.41
C HIS A 128 -18.13 12.81 31.44
N LEU A 129 -17.01 12.26 30.94
CA LEU A 129 -15.99 11.65 31.79
C LEU A 129 -14.93 12.68 32.23
N PRO A 130 -14.47 12.61 33.49
CA PRO A 130 -13.25 13.26 33.94
C PRO A 130 -12.03 12.58 33.31
N HIS A 131 -10.87 13.23 33.35
CA HIS A 131 -9.62 12.68 32.79
C HIS A 131 -9.71 12.35 31.29
N ALA A 132 -10.65 12.95 30.55
CA ALA A 132 -10.89 12.64 29.15
C ALA A 132 -9.67 12.86 28.23
N TRP A 133 -8.72 13.72 28.64
CA TRP A 133 -7.43 13.90 27.96
C TRP A 133 -6.61 12.61 27.93
N ALA A 134 -6.82 11.67 28.87
CA ALA A 134 -6.10 10.40 28.91
C ALA A 134 -6.41 9.53 27.68
N GLY A 135 -7.62 9.63 27.10
CA GLY A 135 -7.94 8.93 25.85
C GLY A 135 -7.08 9.36 24.67
N ALA A 136 -6.72 10.65 24.61
CA ALA A 136 -5.81 11.15 23.58
C ALA A 136 -4.37 10.65 23.77
N LEU A 137 -3.90 10.55 25.02
CA LEU A 137 -2.60 9.92 25.30
C LEU A 137 -2.61 8.41 25.04
N LEU A 138 -3.73 7.71 25.29
CA LEU A 138 -3.89 6.31 24.93
C LEU A 138 -3.82 6.09 23.42
N LEU A 139 -4.49 6.95 22.62
CA LEU A 139 -4.31 6.95 21.16
C LEU A 139 -2.85 7.22 20.80
N SER A 140 -2.20 8.19 21.47
CA SER A 140 -0.82 8.56 21.21
C SER A 140 0.18 7.42 21.42
N ILE A 141 -0.02 6.59 22.45
CA ILE A 141 0.84 5.43 22.74
C ILE A 141 0.48 4.16 21.96
N THR A 142 -0.53 4.20 21.08
CA THR A 142 -0.85 3.07 20.20
C THR A 142 0.26 2.91 19.16
N PRO A 143 1.03 1.81 19.13
CA PRO A 143 2.24 1.69 18.29
C PRO A 143 1.95 1.84 16.79
N ALA A 144 0.88 1.22 16.29
CA ALA A 144 0.49 1.38 14.88
C ALA A 144 0.11 2.83 14.56
N TRP A 145 -0.56 3.53 15.46
CA TRP A 145 -0.88 4.95 15.30
C TRP A 145 0.37 5.82 15.37
N PHE A 146 1.27 5.56 16.34
CA PHE A 146 2.54 6.28 16.46
C PHE A 146 3.37 6.18 15.20
N LEU A 147 3.53 4.98 14.66
CA LEU A 147 4.24 4.75 13.41
C LEU A 147 3.57 5.50 12.24
N HIS A 148 2.31 5.22 11.95
CA HIS A 148 1.67 5.73 10.74
C HIS A 148 1.32 7.22 10.79
N SER A 149 1.06 7.80 11.96
CA SER A 149 0.87 9.26 12.10
C SER A 149 2.17 10.07 11.93
N ARG A 150 3.34 9.39 11.83
CA ARG A 150 4.63 9.98 11.47
C ARG A 150 4.99 9.78 9.99
N THR A 151 4.12 9.14 9.21
CA THR A 151 4.30 8.93 7.77
C THR A 151 3.36 9.81 6.97
N ALA A 152 3.66 10.00 5.69
CA ALA A 152 2.76 10.68 4.77
C ALA A 152 1.71 9.77 4.10
N PHE A 153 1.50 8.55 4.62
CA PHE A 153 0.46 7.66 4.11
C PHE A 153 -0.95 8.19 4.37
N GLU A 154 -1.84 7.97 3.40
CA GLU A 154 -3.22 8.44 3.39
C GLU A 154 -4.06 7.82 4.50
N THR A 155 -3.65 6.65 5.00
CA THR A 155 -4.35 5.95 6.08
C THR A 155 -4.43 6.79 7.36
N SER A 156 -3.35 7.48 7.77
CA SER A 156 -3.35 8.30 9.00
C SER A 156 -4.33 9.48 8.90
N LEU A 157 -4.41 10.06 7.70
CA LEU A 157 -5.33 11.14 7.36
C LEU A 157 -6.79 10.67 7.39
N ALA A 158 -7.08 9.51 6.79
CA ALA A 158 -8.40 8.90 6.80
C ALA A 158 -8.88 8.61 8.24
N VAL A 159 -8.02 8.00 9.06
CA VAL A 159 -8.30 7.68 10.46
C VAL A 159 -8.53 8.94 11.30
N THR A 160 -7.82 10.02 10.99
CA THR A 160 -8.04 11.33 11.64
C THR A 160 -9.47 11.82 11.40
N PHE A 161 -9.92 11.84 10.15
CA PHE A 161 -11.28 12.28 9.83
C PHE A 161 -12.35 11.31 10.32
N LEU A 162 -12.05 10.01 10.42
CA LEU A 162 -12.94 9.04 11.05
C LEU A 162 -13.21 9.40 12.52
N ALA A 163 -12.19 9.82 13.28
CA ALA A 163 -12.41 10.31 14.65
C ALA A 163 -13.34 11.52 14.70
N GLY A 164 -13.23 12.42 13.73
CA GLY A 164 -14.15 13.55 13.55
C GLY A 164 -15.57 13.09 13.24
N PHE A 165 -15.74 12.14 12.33
CA PHE A 165 -17.03 11.54 12.00
C PHE A 165 -17.70 10.97 13.24
N VAL A 166 -16.99 10.15 14.02
CA VAL A 166 -17.50 9.55 15.26
C VAL A 166 -17.90 10.64 16.26
N TYR A 167 -17.02 11.61 16.51
CA TYR A 167 -17.31 12.71 17.43
C TYR A 167 -18.57 13.49 17.03
N TYR A 168 -18.66 13.96 15.79
CA TYR A 168 -19.79 14.77 15.35
C TYR A 168 -21.09 13.98 15.24
N TYR A 169 -21.04 12.70 14.85
CA TYR A 169 -22.20 11.81 14.89
C TYR A 169 -22.72 11.63 16.33
N LEU A 170 -21.82 11.41 17.28
CA LEU A 170 -22.18 11.30 18.69
C LEU A 170 -22.73 12.62 19.27
N ARG A 171 -22.22 13.78 18.83
CA ARG A 171 -22.80 15.10 19.16
C ARG A 171 -24.20 15.29 18.58
N TYR A 172 -24.44 14.79 17.36
CA TYR A 172 -25.77 14.73 16.77
C TYR A 172 -26.73 13.93 17.67
N ARG A 173 -26.29 12.77 18.17
CA ARG A 173 -27.10 11.93 19.06
C ARG A 173 -27.29 12.47 20.48
N THR A 174 -26.48 13.42 20.91
CA THR A 174 -26.50 14.00 22.27
C THR A 174 -27.02 15.44 22.31
N GLY A 175 -27.93 15.79 21.39
CA GLY A 175 -28.69 17.05 21.48
C GLY A 175 -28.17 18.19 20.61
N HIS A 176 -27.24 17.93 19.67
CA HIS A 176 -26.81 18.94 18.68
C HIS A 176 -27.10 18.50 17.25
N PRO A 177 -28.36 18.59 16.77
CA PRO A 177 -28.77 18.05 15.48
C PRO A 177 -27.93 18.53 14.27
N ARG A 178 -27.44 19.78 14.32
CA ARG A 178 -26.58 20.37 13.27
C ARG A 178 -25.25 19.65 13.09
N ALA A 179 -24.77 18.95 14.12
CA ALA A 179 -23.50 18.22 14.06
C ALA A 179 -23.53 17.10 13.02
N LEU A 180 -24.70 16.63 12.57
CA LEU A 180 -24.81 15.64 11.50
C LEU A 180 -24.20 16.14 10.18
N LEU A 181 -24.22 17.45 9.90
CA LEU A 181 -23.59 18.03 8.72
C LEU A 181 -22.06 17.89 8.78
N LEU A 182 -21.49 18.14 9.95
CA LEU A 182 -20.05 17.95 10.16
C LEU A 182 -19.69 16.46 10.17
N ALA A 183 -20.57 15.58 10.66
CA ALA A 183 -20.38 14.14 10.52
C ALA A 183 -20.34 13.74 9.04
N ALA A 184 -21.30 14.21 8.22
CA ALA A 184 -21.30 13.94 6.78
C ALA A 184 -20.02 14.45 6.08
N LEU A 185 -19.57 15.66 6.42
CA LEU A 185 -18.32 16.21 5.89
C LEU A 185 -17.10 15.37 6.30
N MET A 186 -16.95 15.02 7.58
CA MET A 186 -15.84 14.19 8.05
C MET A 186 -15.89 12.77 7.46
N GLY A 187 -17.09 12.22 7.26
CA GLY A 187 -17.28 10.95 6.57
C GLY A 187 -16.81 11.00 5.11
N ALA A 188 -17.13 12.09 4.39
CA ALA A 188 -16.63 12.30 3.04
C ALA A 188 -15.10 12.48 3.01
N LEU A 189 -14.52 13.26 3.93
CA LEU A 189 -13.05 13.40 4.02
C LEU A 189 -12.38 12.07 4.33
N THR A 190 -12.98 11.22 5.16
CA THR A 190 -12.51 9.83 5.38
C THR A 190 -12.55 9.05 4.07
N PHE A 191 -13.70 9.06 3.38
CA PHE A 191 -13.92 8.34 2.12
C PHE A 191 -12.91 8.71 1.02
N TYR A 192 -12.63 10.02 0.85
CA TYR A 192 -11.68 10.52 -0.14
C TYR A 192 -10.23 10.48 0.32
N SER A 193 -9.93 10.15 1.57
CA SER A 193 -8.55 10.01 2.02
C SER A 193 -7.93 8.71 1.55
N TYR A 194 -8.59 7.57 1.78
CA TYR A 194 -7.96 6.27 1.56
C TYR A 194 -8.97 5.19 1.15
N ALA A 195 -8.70 4.48 0.05
CA ALA A 195 -9.65 3.55 -0.58
C ALA A 195 -10.20 2.44 0.35
N PRO A 196 -9.38 1.73 1.16
CA PRO A 196 -9.90 0.75 2.12
C PRO A 196 -10.90 1.33 3.13
N THR A 197 -10.80 2.62 3.48
CA THR A 197 -11.74 3.21 4.44
C THR A 197 -13.13 3.47 3.87
N ARG A 198 -13.29 3.46 2.53
CA ARG A 198 -14.58 3.68 1.86
C ARG A 198 -15.65 2.68 2.31
N LEU A 199 -15.30 1.40 2.39
CA LEU A 199 -16.22 0.39 2.89
C LEU A 199 -16.48 0.53 4.39
N ALA A 200 -15.43 0.80 5.18
CA ALA A 200 -15.56 0.97 6.62
C ALA A 200 -16.48 2.14 7.00
N ILE A 201 -16.32 3.31 6.35
CA ILE A 201 -17.19 4.47 6.60
C ILE A 201 -18.60 4.24 6.05
N GLY A 202 -18.73 3.57 4.90
CA GLY A 202 -20.02 3.21 4.32
C GLY A 202 -20.83 2.30 5.24
N LEU A 203 -20.22 1.22 5.73
CA LEU A 203 -20.87 0.30 6.67
C LEU A 203 -21.16 0.97 8.02
N ALA A 204 -20.24 1.79 8.55
CA ALA A 204 -20.50 2.56 9.76
C ALA A 204 -21.74 3.46 9.57
N ALA A 205 -21.84 4.17 8.43
CA ALA A 205 -23.00 5.01 8.13
C ALA A 205 -24.30 4.19 8.02
N VAL A 206 -24.28 3.03 7.38
CA VAL A 206 -25.46 2.13 7.29
C VAL A 206 -25.87 1.62 8.67
N PHE A 207 -24.93 1.12 9.46
CA PHE A 207 -25.21 0.64 10.82
C PHE A 207 -25.83 1.73 11.68
N LEU A 208 -25.27 2.94 11.63
CA LEU A 208 -25.77 4.08 12.39
C LEU A 208 -27.14 4.57 11.89
N LEU A 209 -27.36 4.59 10.58
CA LEU A 209 -28.65 4.94 9.97
C LEU A 209 -29.76 3.98 10.44
N LEU A 210 -29.50 2.68 10.40
CA LEU A 210 -30.45 1.65 10.85
C LEU A 210 -30.65 1.70 12.36
N SER A 211 -29.57 1.82 13.12
CA SER A 211 -29.60 1.77 14.59
C SER A 211 -30.36 2.96 15.21
N ASP A 212 -30.30 4.13 14.58
CA ASP A 212 -30.92 5.36 15.06
C ASP A 212 -32.05 5.86 14.15
N ALA A 213 -32.68 4.99 13.35
CA ALA A 213 -33.71 5.32 12.36
C ALA A 213 -34.85 6.19 12.92
N ALA A 214 -35.38 5.85 14.10
CA ALA A 214 -36.42 6.64 14.75
C ALA A 214 -35.96 8.07 15.09
N TYR A 215 -34.70 8.23 15.51
CA TYR A 215 -34.14 9.55 15.80
C TYR A 215 -33.85 10.35 14.52
N HIS A 216 -33.40 9.69 13.46
CA HIS A 216 -33.27 10.29 12.13
C HIS A 216 -34.60 10.85 11.63
N TRP A 217 -35.70 10.11 11.84
CA TRP A 217 -37.03 10.58 11.49
C TRP A 217 -37.46 11.81 12.30
N GLN A 218 -37.21 11.81 13.61
CA GLN A 218 -37.45 12.98 14.48
C GLN A 218 -36.64 14.21 14.02
N GLN A 219 -35.42 14.01 13.53
CA GLN A 219 -34.52 15.05 13.05
C GLN A 219 -34.51 15.19 11.51
N ARG A 220 -35.60 14.83 10.83
CA ARG A 220 -35.72 14.79 9.34
C ARG A 220 -35.23 16.04 8.62
N LYS A 221 -35.38 17.22 9.22
CA LYS A 221 -34.84 18.49 8.68
C LYS A 221 -33.31 18.41 8.52
N TRP A 222 -32.60 18.03 9.58
CA TRP A 222 -31.14 17.96 9.56
C TRP A 222 -30.63 16.75 8.82
N VAL A 223 -31.39 15.64 8.83
CA VAL A 223 -31.11 14.48 7.96
C VAL A 223 -31.24 14.86 6.49
N GLY A 224 -32.26 15.62 6.09
CA GLY A 224 -32.42 16.13 4.73
C GLY A 224 -31.24 17.01 4.31
N TRP A 225 -30.80 17.95 5.16
CA TRP A 225 -29.61 18.76 4.89
C TRP A 225 -28.33 17.93 4.81
N ALA A 226 -28.16 16.93 5.69
CA ALA A 226 -27.01 16.03 5.64
C ALA A 226 -27.02 15.18 4.36
N PHE A 227 -28.19 14.72 3.92
CA PHE A 227 -28.36 14.00 2.66
C PHE A 227 -27.99 14.88 1.46
N LEU A 228 -28.49 16.12 1.39
CA LEU A 228 -28.11 17.07 0.34
C LEU A 228 -26.61 17.36 0.33
N LEU A 229 -26.01 17.53 1.51
CA LEU A 229 -24.56 17.71 1.63
C LEU A 229 -23.79 16.46 1.15
N THR A 230 -24.23 15.26 1.52
CA THR A 230 -23.61 14.01 1.04
C THR A 230 -23.71 13.87 -0.47
N LEU A 231 -24.85 14.23 -1.08
CA LEU A 231 -24.99 14.24 -2.55
C LEU A 231 -24.02 15.23 -3.21
N LEU A 232 -23.91 16.45 -2.65
CA LEU A 232 -22.96 17.45 -3.13
C LEU A 232 -21.51 16.93 -3.04
N LEU A 233 -21.15 16.31 -1.91
CA LEU A 233 -19.84 15.71 -1.68
C LEU A 233 -19.59 14.46 -2.53
N ALA A 234 -20.63 13.81 -3.06
CA ALA A 234 -20.51 12.67 -3.96
C ALA A 234 -20.32 13.08 -5.44
N LEU A 235 -20.55 14.35 -5.81
CA LEU A 235 -20.38 14.82 -7.20
C LEU A 235 -18.96 14.58 -7.76
N PRO A 236 -17.86 14.82 -7.02
CA PRO A 236 -16.52 14.51 -7.52
C PRO A 236 -16.35 13.02 -7.83
N LEU A 237 -16.89 12.13 -6.99
CA LEU A 237 -16.86 10.69 -7.24
C LEU A 237 -17.68 10.32 -8.47
N LEU A 238 -18.90 10.87 -8.62
CA LEU A 238 -19.74 10.60 -9.79
C LEU A 238 -19.02 11.02 -11.08
N ARG A 239 -18.46 12.24 -11.10
CA ARG A 239 -17.65 12.72 -12.23
C ARG A 239 -16.49 11.79 -12.53
N PHE A 240 -15.81 11.31 -11.50
CA PHE A 240 -14.68 10.38 -11.65
C PHE A 240 -15.12 9.03 -12.24
N GLN A 241 -16.22 8.44 -11.75
CA GLN A 241 -16.73 7.17 -12.25
C GLN A 241 -17.22 7.26 -13.70
N LEU A 242 -17.75 8.43 -14.11
CA LEU A 242 -18.12 8.68 -15.51
C LEU A 242 -16.89 8.83 -16.42
N ALA A 243 -15.82 9.44 -15.93
CA ALA A 243 -14.57 9.61 -16.69
C ALA A 243 -13.75 8.30 -16.75
N HIS A 244 -13.81 7.48 -15.71
CA HIS A 244 -12.96 6.30 -15.50
C HIS A 244 -13.78 5.05 -15.11
N PRO A 245 -14.67 4.55 -15.99
CA PRO A 245 -15.67 3.52 -15.64
C PRO A 245 -15.09 2.15 -15.27
N THR A 246 -13.89 1.82 -15.75
CA THR A 246 -13.22 0.54 -15.51
C THR A 246 -12.33 0.54 -14.26
N GLU A 247 -12.11 1.70 -13.64
CA GLU A 247 -11.02 1.87 -12.68
C GLU A 247 -11.24 1.14 -11.35
N ASN A 248 -12.49 0.97 -10.92
CA ASN A 248 -12.77 0.13 -9.74
C ASN A 248 -12.38 -1.34 -10.00
N LEU A 249 -12.60 -1.84 -11.21
CA LEU A 249 -12.22 -3.20 -11.59
C LEU A 249 -10.70 -3.33 -11.70
N ASN A 250 -10.04 -2.34 -12.31
CA ASN A 250 -8.57 -2.29 -12.39
C ASN A 250 -7.94 -2.29 -10.99
N HIS A 251 -8.47 -1.50 -10.05
CA HIS A 251 -7.98 -1.46 -8.69
C HIS A 251 -8.13 -2.82 -7.98
N LEU A 252 -9.24 -3.54 -8.17
CA LEU A 252 -9.39 -4.90 -7.63
C LEU A 252 -8.42 -5.91 -8.27
N ARG A 253 -8.10 -5.74 -9.56
CA ARG A 253 -7.09 -6.55 -10.28
C ARG A 253 -5.70 -6.32 -9.72
N VAL A 254 -5.29 -5.06 -9.58
CA VAL A 254 -4.00 -4.67 -9.00
C VAL A 254 -3.81 -5.25 -7.59
N LEU A 255 -4.88 -5.30 -6.79
CA LEU A 255 -4.84 -5.85 -5.44
C LEU A 255 -4.96 -7.38 -5.39
N ASN A 256 -5.08 -8.05 -6.54
CA ASN A 256 -5.39 -9.48 -6.65
C ASN A 256 -6.55 -9.90 -5.72
N SER A 257 -7.64 -9.13 -5.77
CA SER A 257 -8.77 -9.36 -4.87
C SER A 257 -9.52 -10.65 -5.24
N TYR A 258 -9.81 -11.48 -4.25
CA TYR A 258 -10.60 -12.69 -4.43
C TYR A 258 -12.04 -12.41 -4.94
N TRP A 259 -12.51 -11.16 -4.89
CA TRP A 259 -13.82 -10.76 -5.45
C TRP A 259 -13.90 -10.89 -6.97
N ILE A 260 -12.78 -10.77 -7.68
CA ILE A 260 -12.72 -10.91 -9.13
C ILE A 260 -12.31 -12.31 -9.59
N GLN A 261 -11.89 -13.17 -8.66
CA GLN A 261 -11.49 -14.55 -8.97
C GLN A 261 -12.72 -15.40 -9.34
N PRO A 262 -12.56 -16.42 -10.21
CA PRO A 262 -13.64 -17.32 -10.66
C PRO A 262 -14.02 -18.38 -9.61
N ILE A 263 -14.12 -17.98 -8.33
CA ILE A 263 -14.57 -18.83 -7.22
C ILE A 263 -16.05 -18.58 -6.90
N SER A 264 -16.69 -19.55 -6.26
CA SER A 264 -18.11 -19.47 -5.88
C SER A 264 -18.38 -18.28 -4.93
N LEU A 265 -19.61 -17.76 -4.95
CA LEU A 265 -20.01 -16.67 -4.05
C LEU A 265 -19.87 -17.06 -2.57
N SER A 266 -20.13 -18.33 -2.23
CA SER A 266 -19.93 -18.84 -0.87
C SER A 266 -18.46 -18.82 -0.45
N ALA A 267 -17.52 -19.13 -1.35
CA ALA A 267 -16.10 -19.02 -1.09
C ALA A 267 -15.67 -17.56 -0.89
N LYS A 268 -16.15 -16.62 -1.73
CA LYS A 268 -15.90 -15.18 -1.58
C LYS A 268 -16.38 -14.65 -0.24
N LEU A 269 -17.61 -15.00 0.15
CA LEU A 269 -18.18 -14.61 1.44
C LEU A 269 -17.41 -15.26 2.61
N GLY A 270 -17.06 -16.54 2.49
CA GLY A 270 -16.25 -17.24 3.49
C GLY A 270 -14.90 -16.58 3.73
N GLN A 271 -14.19 -16.19 2.65
CA GLN A 271 -12.93 -15.47 2.74
C GLN A 271 -13.12 -14.07 3.34
N PHE A 272 -14.14 -13.33 2.91
CA PHE A 272 -14.48 -12.02 3.50
C PHE A 272 -14.69 -12.11 5.01
N PHE A 273 -15.53 -13.05 5.48
CA PHE A 273 -15.80 -13.21 6.90
C PHE A 273 -14.60 -13.72 7.69
N SER A 274 -13.75 -14.55 7.07
CA SER A 274 -12.48 -14.98 7.65
C SER A 274 -11.54 -13.80 7.89
N GLU A 275 -11.28 -12.98 6.86
CA GLU A 275 -10.42 -11.80 6.97
C GLU A 275 -11.01 -10.74 7.93
N TYR A 276 -12.34 -10.55 7.90
CA TYR A 276 -13.05 -9.71 8.85
C TYR A 276 -12.85 -10.17 10.30
N ALA A 277 -13.00 -11.48 10.57
CA ALA A 277 -12.80 -12.05 11.90
C ALA A 277 -11.34 -11.94 12.38
N ARG A 278 -10.36 -12.14 11.47
CA ARG A 278 -8.95 -11.88 11.76
C ARG A 278 -8.72 -10.41 12.15
N GLY A 279 -9.40 -9.47 11.49
CA GLY A 279 -9.36 -8.04 11.83
C GLY A 279 -9.98 -7.68 13.20
N LEU A 280 -10.81 -8.54 13.79
CA LEU A 280 -11.32 -8.39 15.17
C LEU A 280 -10.49 -9.16 16.20
N ASN A 281 -9.58 -10.03 15.77
CA ASN A 281 -8.81 -10.90 16.66
C ASN A 281 -7.89 -10.07 17.58
N PRO A 282 -8.07 -10.13 18.93
CA PRO A 282 -7.22 -9.40 19.87
C PRO A 282 -5.74 -9.77 19.78
N MET A 283 -5.41 -10.99 19.32
CA MET A 283 -4.01 -11.42 19.17
C MET A 283 -3.30 -10.63 18.07
N TYR A 284 -3.98 -10.33 16.96
CA TYR A 284 -3.43 -9.47 15.90
C TYR A 284 -3.14 -8.05 16.41
N TRP A 285 -4.02 -7.52 17.26
CA TRP A 285 -3.90 -6.15 17.76
C TRP A 285 -2.91 -6.01 18.91
N TYR A 286 -2.88 -6.92 19.87
CA TYR A 286 -2.12 -6.75 21.11
C TYR A 286 -0.81 -7.53 21.15
N LEU A 287 -0.58 -8.51 20.27
CA LEU A 287 0.69 -9.23 20.20
C LEU A 287 1.48 -8.82 18.95
N PRO A 288 2.82 -8.88 19.02
CA PRO A 288 3.68 -8.85 17.83
C PRO A 288 3.24 -9.95 16.87
N ASN A 289 3.21 -9.62 15.59
CA ASN A 289 2.83 -10.54 14.53
C ASN A 289 3.81 -10.42 13.36
N THR A 290 3.79 -11.40 12.47
CA THR A 290 4.56 -11.45 11.23
C THR A 290 3.66 -11.42 10.00
N VAL A 291 2.38 -11.04 10.17
CA VAL A 291 1.40 -10.93 9.08
C VAL A 291 1.66 -9.66 8.30
N ASP A 292 1.97 -8.58 9.01
CA ASP A 292 2.30 -7.30 8.42
C ASP A 292 3.77 -7.22 8.00
N LEU A 293 4.01 -6.45 6.95
CA LEU A 293 5.36 -6.13 6.49
C LEU A 293 6.13 -5.41 7.60
N GLU A 294 7.42 -5.72 7.73
CA GLU A 294 8.28 -5.22 8.81
C GLU A 294 8.22 -3.70 8.96
N ARG A 295 8.25 -2.98 7.83
CA ARG A 295 8.14 -1.51 7.76
C ARG A 295 6.84 -0.91 8.30
N HIS A 296 5.79 -1.71 8.50
CA HIS A 296 4.53 -1.28 9.09
C HIS A 296 4.35 -1.73 10.56
N THR A 297 5.42 -2.24 11.18
CA THR A 297 5.38 -2.75 12.55
C THR A 297 6.48 -2.13 13.43
N MET A 298 6.28 -2.15 14.74
CA MET A 298 7.31 -1.82 15.73
C MET A 298 7.71 -3.13 16.43
N LYS A 299 8.98 -3.53 16.32
CA LYS A 299 9.41 -4.87 16.78
C LYS A 299 9.22 -5.03 18.29
N GLY A 300 8.61 -6.15 18.68
CA GLY A 300 8.29 -6.44 20.09
C GLY A 300 7.01 -5.77 20.60
N TYR A 301 6.41 -4.88 19.82
CA TYR A 301 5.11 -4.27 20.12
C TYR A 301 3.98 -5.01 19.39
N GLY A 302 2.78 -4.99 19.99
CA GLY A 302 1.54 -5.19 19.22
C GLY A 302 1.12 -3.87 18.56
N HIS A 303 0.16 -3.92 17.63
CA HIS A 303 -0.43 -2.72 17.02
C HIS A 303 -1.09 -1.78 18.03
N LEU A 304 -1.61 -2.35 19.12
CA LEU A 304 -2.04 -1.71 20.36
C LEU A 304 -1.12 -2.19 21.50
N LEU A 305 -0.85 -1.32 22.48
CA LEU A 305 -0.03 -1.72 23.63
C LEU A 305 -0.77 -2.76 24.49
N ARG A 306 -0.11 -3.88 24.80
CA ARG A 306 -0.63 -4.96 25.67
C ARG A 306 -1.25 -4.45 26.96
N PHE A 307 -0.62 -3.47 27.60
CA PHE A 307 -1.06 -2.93 28.89
C PHE A 307 -2.35 -2.10 28.80
N THR A 308 -2.81 -1.72 27.61
CA THR A 308 -4.11 -1.04 27.45
C THR A 308 -5.28 -2.00 27.29
N LEU A 309 -5.03 -3.31 27.11
CA LEU A 309 -6.08 -4.32 26.95
C LEU A 309 -7.08 -4.34 28.12
N PRO A 310 -6.67 -4.29 29.41
CA PRO A 310 -7.62 -4.24 30.51
C PRO A 310 -8.57 -3.04 30.42
N PHE A 311 -8.06 -1.88 30.00
CA PHE A 311 -8.89 -0.69 29.82
C PHE A 311 -9.87 -0.86 28.67
N LEU A 312 -9.43 -1.46 27.56
CA LEU A 312 -10.33 -1.80 26.44
C LEU A 312 -11.44 -2.74 26.89
N LEU A 313 -11.13 -3.80 27.66
CA LEU A 313 -12.11 -4.77 28.13
C LEU A 313 -13.15 -4.14 29.07
N VAL A 314 -12.71 -3.28 30.00
CA VAL A 314 -13.63 -2.53 30.88
C VAL A 314 -14.52 -1.60 30.06
N GLY A 315 -13.95 -0.88 29.09
CA GLY A 315 -14.71 0.01 28.21
C GLY A 315 -15.71 -0.74 27.33
N LEU A 316 -15.32 -1.88 26.77
CA LEU A 316 -16.16 -2.76 25.97
C LEU A 316 -17.31 -3.32 26.81
N GLY A 317 -17.01 -3.81 28.02
CA GLY A 317 -18.02 -4.27 28.97
C GLY A 317 -19.02 -3.17 29.35
N ALA A 318 -18.53 -1.95 29.61
CA ALA A 318 -19.39 -0.79 29.88
C ALA A 318 -20.27 -0.43 28.67
N ALA A 319 -19.74 -0.50 27.45
CA ALA A 319 -20.49 -0.23 26.23
C ALA A 319 -21.58 -1.27 25.95
N LEU A 320 -21.27 -2.55 26.16
CA LEU A 320 -22.24 -3.65 26.06
C LEU A 320 -23.32 -3.55 27.14
N TRP A 321 -22.93 -3.28 28.39
CA TRP A 321 -23.89 -3.09 29.49
C TRP A 321 -24.85 -1.92 29.22
N LYS A 322 -24.35 -0.84 28.61
CA LYS A 322 -25.13 0.34 28.26
C LYS A 322 -25.53 0.36 26.78
N ILE A 323 -25.70 -0.78 26.12
CA ILE A 323 -26.01 -0.84 24.67
C ILE A 323 -27.31 -0.11 24.27
N ARG A 324 -28.23 0.13 25.21
CA ARG A 324 -29.42 0.96 24.97
C ARG A 324 -29.08 2.45 24.81
N SER A 325 -27.99 2.91 25.40
CA SER A 325 -27.45 4.27 25.23
C SER A 325 -26.90 4.44 23.82
N ALA A 326 -27.44 5.40 23.06
CA ALA A 326 -27.01 5.65 21.68
C ALA A 326 -25.49 5.86 21.54
N PRO A 327 -24.79 6.62 22.42
CA PRO A 327 -23.34 6.72 22.33
C PRO A 327 -22.55 5.42 22.44
N HIS A 328 -22.93 4.54 23.36
CA HIS A 328 -22.23 3.27 23.59
C HIS A 328 -22.48 2.31 22.42
N ARG A 329 -23.73 2.25 21.93
CA ARG A 329 -24.09 1.45 20.76
C ARG A 329 -23.38 1.91 19.49
N ALA A 330 -23.34 3.21 19.23
CA ALA A 330 -22.66 3.77 18.07
C ALA A 330 -21.17 3.42 18.06
N LEU A 331 -20.50 3.44 19.23
CA LEU A 331 -19.10 3.03 19.36
C LEU A 331 -18.88 1.56 19.01
N LEU A 332 -19.78 0.67 19.43
CA LEU A 332 -19.74 -0.76 19.07
C LEU A 332 -19.98 -0.97 17.57
N LEU A 333 -20.90 -0.22 16.96
CA LEU A 333 -21.16 -0.33 15.53
C LEU A 333 -19.98 0.15 14.68
N VAL A 334 -19.31 1.23 15.10
CA VAL A 334 -18.08 1.69 14.44
C VAL A 334 -16.94 0.68 14.62
N LEU A 335 -16.82 0.06 15.79
CA LEU A 335 -15.86 -1.04 16.04
C LEU A 335 -16.11 -2.20 15.06
N LEU A 336 -17.37 -2.61 14.87
CA LEU A 336 -17.75 -3.69 13.95
C LEU A 336 -17.58 -3.30 12.48
N ALA A 337 -17.67 -2.02 12.13
CA ALA A 337 -17.42 -1.59 10.75
C ALA A 337 -15.92 -1.53 10.39
N ALA A 338 -15.04 -1.34 11.38
CA ALA A 338 -13.62 -1.08 11.17
C ALA A 338 -12.86 -2.11 10.30
N PRO A 339 -12.99 -3.44 10.48
CA PRO A 339 -12.18 -4.41 9.73
C PRO A 339 -12.67 -4.64 8.29
N SER A 340 -13.82 -4.11 7.91
CA SER A 340 -14.44 -4.37 6.60
C SER A 340 -13.59 -3.95 5.40
N GLY A 341 -12.88 -2.81 5.51
CA GLY A 341 -11.99 -2.33 4.45
C GLY A 341 -10.85 -3.28 4.14
N ALA A 342 -10.23 -3.84 5.18
CA ALA A 342 -9.18 -4.83 5.04
C ALA A 342 -9.72 -6.16 4.50
N ALA A 343 -10.93 -6.54 4.91
CA ALA A 343 -11.58 -7.77 4.50
C ALA A 343 -11.83 -7.87 2.99
N LEU A 344 -11.87 -6.76 2.23
CA LEU A 344 -12.02 -6.80 0.76
C LEU A 344 -10.85 -7.44 0.00
N VAL A 345 -9.68 -7.55 0.62
CA VAL A 345 -8.47 -8.08 -0.03
C VAL A 345 -7.80 -9.08 0.89
N ALA A 346 -7.18 -8.57 1.95
CA ALA A 346 -6.51 -9.33 2.99
C ALA A 346 -6.23 -8.40 4.19
N LEU A 347 -6.15 -8.96 5.39
CA LEU A 347 -5.75 -8.22 6.57
C LEU A 347 -4.36 -7.61 6.38
N GLY A 348 -4.25 -6.32 6.70
CA GLY A 348 -3.00 -5.59 6.80
C GLY A 348 -3.21 -4.30 7.58
N ILE A 349 -2.23 -3.89 8.38
CA ILE A 349 -2.39 -2.82 9.36
C ILE A 349 -2.75 -1.49 8.72
N THR A 350 -2.20 -1.15 7.56
CA THR A 350 -2.53 0.09 6.83
C THR A 350 -4.00 0.13 6.42
N ARG A 351 -4.61 -1.01 6.06
CA ARG A 351 -6.04 -1.13 5.70
C ARG A 351 -6.95 -1.21 6.92
N ALA A 352 -6.46 -1.74 8.04
CA ALA A 352 -7.21 -1.93 9.28
C ALA A 352 -7.06 -0.78 10.30
N LEU A 353 -6.18 0.21 10.04
CA LEU A 353 -5.78 1.25 10.99
C LEU A 353 -6.97 2.01 11.60
N VAL A 354 -8.11 2.11 10.90
CA VAL A 354 -9.37 2.68 11.41
C VAL A 354 -9.83 2.10 12.75
N MET A 355 -9.42 0.88 13.10
CA MET A 355 -9.69 0.24 14.40
C MET A 355 -9.11 1.01 15.59
N VAL A 356 -8.03 1.78 15.40
CA VAL A 356 -7.36 2.47 16.52
C VAL A 356 -8.26 3.51 17.19
N ILE A 357 -9.22 4.10 16.46
CA ILE A 357 -10.16 5.08 17.01
C ILE A 357 -11.18 4.45 17.96
N PRO A 358 -11.99 3.44 17.56
CA PRO A 358 -12.88 2.79 18.50
C PRO A 358 -12.10 2.10 19.64
N ALA A 359 -10.92 1.53 19.38
CA ALA A 359 -10.08 0.96 20.43
C ALA A 359 -9.60 2.01 21.45
N ALA A 360 -9.15 3.18 21.01
CA ALA A 360 -8.72 4.27 21.89
C ALA A 360 -9.90 4.87 22.67
N LEU A 361 -11.07 5.01 22.06
CA LEU A 361 -12.28 5.48 22.74
C LEU A 361 -12.77 4.48 23.79
N LEU A 362 -12.78 3.18 23.50
CA LEU A 362 -13.13 2.13 24.47
C LEU A 362 -12.09 2.07 25.60
N SER A 363 -10.80 2.09 25.28
CA SER A 363 -9.74 2.11 26.30
C SER A 363 -9.84 3.37 27.17
N GLY A 364 -10.10 4.54 26.57
CA GLY A 364 -10.31 5.79 27.29
C GLY A 364 -11.54 5.75 28.20
N LEU A 365 -12.66 5.20 27.71
CA LEU A 365 -13.86 4.96 28.51
C LEU A 365 -13.54 4.08 29.73
N GLY A 366 -12.88 2.93 29.52
CA GLY A 366 -12.53 2.02 30.59
C GLY A 366 -11.53 2.60 31.60
N LEU A 367 -10.50 3.31 31.14
CA LEU A 367 -9.54 3.99 32.01
C LEU A 367 -10.24 5.07 32.84
N CYS A 368 -11.06 5.93 32.24
CA CYS A 368 -11.75 6.98 32.98
C CYS A 368 -12.70 6.40 34.05
N LEU A 369 -13.42 5.31 33.73
CA LEU A 369 -14.28 4.61 34.69
C LEU A 369 -13.47 4.01 35.85
N LEU A 370 -12.31 3.42 35.55
CA LEU A 370 -11.40 2.89 36.57
C LEU A 370 -10.86 3.99 37.48
N LEU A 371 -10.42 5.12 36.92
CA LEU A 371 -9.91 6.25 37.70
C LEU A 371 -10.99 6.82 38.63
N GLN A 372 -12.23 6.99 38.12
CA GLN A 372 -13.37 7.40 38.95
C GLN A 372 -13.67 6.40 40.08
N TRP A 373 -13.54 5.11 39.80
CA TRP A 373 -13.74 4.08 40.82
C TRP A 373 -12.65 4.18 41.90
N ILE A 374 -11.38 4.37 41.54
CA ILE A 374 -10.27 4.57 42.49
C ILE A 374 -10.49 5.83 43.33
N GLU A 375 -10.85 6.95 42.69
CA GLU A 375 -11.17 8.21 43.35
C GLU A 375 -12.21 8.00 44.46
N LYS A 376 -13.30 7.28 44.16
CA LYS A 376 -14.39 7.04 45.11
C LYS A 376 -14.04 5.99 46.17
N ARG A 377 -13.44 4.87 45.77
CA ARG A 377 -13.19 3.70 46.63
C ARG A 377 -12.06 3.92 47.62
N TRP A 378 -11.01 4.64 47.21
CA TRP A 378 -9.81 4.90 48.01
C TRP A 378 -9.66 6.36 48.41
N ARG A 379 -10.61 7.24 48.03
CA ARG A 379 -10.62 8.68 48.37
C ARG A 379 -9.34 9.41 47.94
N VAL A 380 -8.70 8.94 46.86
CA VAL A 380 -7.51 9.59 46.29
C VAL A 380 -7.91 10.93 45.66
N PRO A 381 -7.16 12.02 45.91
CA PRO A 381 -7.46 13.31 45.28
C PRO A 381 -7.44 13.20 43.75
N ARG A 382 -8.51 13.66 43.11
CA ARG A 382 -8.65 13.65 41.64
C ARG A 382 -7.48 14.33 40.93
N THR A 383 -6.96 15.42 41.49
CA THR A 383 -5.80 16.14 40.95
C THR A 383 -4.53 15.27 40.96
N ALA A 384 -4.26 14.57 42.06
CA ALA A 384 -3.12 13.66 42.19
C ALA A 384 -3.23 12.50 41.18
N LEU A 385 -4.42 11.92 41.06
CA LEU A 385 -4.69 10.84 40.10
C LEU A 385 -4.53 11.31 38.65
N ALA A 386 -4.99 12.54 38.34
CA ALA A 386 -4.83 13.14 37.03
C ALA A 386 -3.36 13.36 36.68
N VAL A 387 -2.59 13.97 37.58
CA VAL A 387 -1.16 14.26 37.35
C VAL A 387 -0.36 12.97 37.24
N LEU A 388 -0.61 11.97 38.10
CA LEU A 388 0.07 10.68 38.03
C LEU A 388 -0.23 9.94 36.72
N THR A 389 -1.50 9.90 36.32
CA THR A 389 -1.91 9.27 35.05
C THR A 389 -1.28 9.99 33.86
N PHE A 390 -1.23 11.33 33.91
CA PHE A 390 -0.59 12.13 32.87
C PHE A 390 0.90 11.83 32.79
N ALA A 391 1.61 11.87 33.92
CA ALA A 391 3.04 11.60 33.99
C ALA A 391 3.37 10.18 33.47
N LEU A 392 2.58 9.18 33.84
CA LEU A 392 2.76 7.80 33.37
C LEU A 392 2.56 7.70 31.85
N LEU A 393 1.42 8.16 31.32
CA LEU A 393 1.12 8.05 29.90
C LEU A 393 2.04 8.93 29.03
N ALA A 394 2.42 10.12 29.50
CA ALA A 394 3.42 10.95 28.85
C ALA A 394 4.81 10.30 28.89
N GLY A 395 5.19 9.68 30.01
CA GLY A 395 6.43 8.90 30.13
C GLY A 395 6.49 7.74 29.12
N VAL A 396 5.39 7.00 28.93
CA VAL A 396 5.32 5.93 27.92
C VAL A 396 5.44 6.49 26.50
N ASN A 397 4.84 7.65 26.20
CA ASN A 397 5.02 8.32 24.91
C ASN A 397 6.49 8.66 24.64
N VAL A 398 7.17 9.27 25.61
CA VAL A 398 8.58 9.65 25.51
C VAL A 398 9.47 8.41 25.40
N TYR A 399 9.18 7.35 26.16
CA TYR A 399 9.88 6.08 26.07
C TYR A 399 9.75 5.47 24.67
N MET A 400 8.54 5.38 24.13
CA MET A 400 8.30 4.79 22.81
C MET A 400 8.96 5.60 21.69
N LEU A 401 8.97 6.94 21.80
CA LEU A 401 9.72 7.81 20.89
C LEU A 401 11.22 7.52 20.96
N ARG A 402 11.79 7.46 22.18
CA ARG A 402 13.21 7.15 22.37
C ARG A 402 13.55 5.78 21.79
N ASP A 403 12.73 4.78 22.06
CA ASP A 403 12.94 3.41 21.58
C ASP A 403 12.90 3.35 20.04
N ALA A 404 11.94 4.03 19.42
CA ALA A 404 11.85 4.13 17.96
C ALA A 404 13.06 4.85 17.33
N LEU A 405 13.58 5.91 17.96
CA LEU A 405 14.74 6.64 17.44
C LEU A 405 16.06 5.91 17.65
N VAL A 406 16.23 5.23 18.80
CA VAL A 406 17.50 4.58 19.17
C VAL A 406 17.58 3.15 18.61
N ASN A 407 16.52 2.36 18.77
CA ASN A 407 16.51 0.94 18.43
C ASN A 407 15.77 0.64 17.12
N GLY A 408 14.85 1.52 16.71
CA GLY A 408 14.08 1.39 15.46
C GLY A 408 14.92 1.07 14.22
N PRO A 409 16.07 1.74 13.99
CA PRO A 409 16.94 1.44 12.86
C PRO A 409 17.51 0.01 12.81
N LEU A 410 17.54 -0.69 13.94
CA LEU A 410 18.13 -2.02 14.09
C LEU A 410 17.11 -3.12 14.39
N TRP A 411 15.82 -2.79 14.45
CA TRP A 411 14.76 -3.76 14.70
C TRP A 411 14.69 -4.82 13.59
N PHE A 412 14.74 -4.37 12.35
CA PHE A 412 14.69 -5.20 11.15
C PHE A 412 15.93 -4.92 10.31
N ARG A 413 16.57 -5.99 9.82
CA ARG A 413 17.85 -5.91 9.10
C ARG A 413 17.74 -6.22 7.60
N ASP A 414 16.54 -6.51 7.12
CA ASP A 414 16.27 -6.47 5.69
C ASP A 414 16.01 -5.01 5.29
N TYR A 415 17.05 -4.35 4.76
CA TYR A 415 16.97 -2.96 4.31
C TYR A 415 16.55 -2.82 2.84
N GLY A 416 16.43 -3.93 2.11
CA GLY A 416 16.12 -3.95 0.68
C GLY A 416 14.62 -3.92 0.37
N LEU A 417 14.29 -4.34 -0.86
CA LEU A 417 12.95 -4.30 -1.44
C LEU A 417 11.87 -5.01 -0.59
N GLY A 418 12.22 -6.15 0.00
CA GLY A 418 11.29 -6.96 0.81
C GLY A 418 10.97 -6.33 2.17
N GLY A 419 11.96 -5.75 2.83
CA GLY A 419 11.87 -5.25 4.19
C GLY A 419 11.61 -3.75 4.29
N MET A 420 12.61 -3.03 4.80
CA MET A 420 12.52 -1.62 5.18
C MET A 420 12.57 -0.66 3.99
N GLN A 421 13.16 -1.05 2.86
CA GLN A 421 13.35 -0.15 1.70
C GLN A 421 14.05 1.16 2.10
N TYR A 422 15.18 1.00 2.78
CA TYR A 422 15.98 2.08 3.33
C TYR A 422 16.92 2.66 2.27
N GLY A 423 17.31 3.93 2.45
CA GLY A 423 18.46 4.49 1.77
C GLY A 423 18.20 5.68 0.87
N ALA A 424 16.95 6.09 0.65
CA ALA A 424 16.62 7.20 -0.26
C ALA A 424 17.47 8.47 -0.01
N LYS A 425 17.47 8.98 1.23
CA LYS A 425 18.23 10.18 1.62
C LYS A 425 19.74 9.96 1.55
N GLN A 426 20.20 8.79 1.97
CA GLN A 426 21.63 8.45 2.01
C GLN A 426 22.20 8.28 0.61
N LEU A 427 21.46 7.62 -0.28
CA LEU A 427 21.82 7.37 -1.66
C LEU A 427 21.88 8.68 -2.45
N VAL A 428 20.85 9.53 -2.34
CA VAL A 428 20.85 10.86 -3.00
C VAL A 428 22.04 11.70 -2.56
N ALA A 429 22.27 11.81 -1.26
CA ALA A 429 23.43 12.56 -0.75
C ALA A 429 24.77 11.98 -1.25
N ALA A 430 24.89 10.66 -1.33
CA ALA A 430 26.09 10.00 -1.83
C ALA A 430 26.29 10.21 -3.34
N ILE A 431 25.21 10.21 -4.12
CA ILE A 431 25.20 10.51 -5.56
C ILE A 431 25.68 11.94 -5.79
N ASP A 432 25.06 12.92 -5.14
CA ASP A 432 25.42 14.34 -5.27
C ASP A 432 26.90 14.58 -4.95
N GLU A 433 27.36 14.02 -3.83
CA GLU A 433 28.76 14.12 -3.42
C GLU A 433 29.70 13.47 -4.45
N TYR A 434 29.34 12.29 -4.95
CA TYR A 434 30.17 11.55 -5.91
C TYR A 434 30.26 12.28 -7.26
N GLN A 435 29.16 12.83 -7.77
CA GLN A 435 29.14 13.58 -9.03
C GLN A 435 29.92 14.88 -8.92
N ASN A 436 29.83 15.58 -7.79
CA ASN A 436 30.62 16.79 -7.54
C ASN A 436 32.14 16.50 -7.53
N GLN A 437 32.54 15.33 -7.03
CA GLN A 437 33.94 14.89 -7.05
C GLN A 437 34.38 14.36 -8.43
N ASN A 438 33.44 13.85 -9.24
CA ASN A 438 33.69 13.20 -10.52
C ASN A 438 32.75 13.73 -11.62
N PRO A 439 32.92 14.98 -12.09
CA PRO A 439 31.96 15.63 -13.00
C PRO A 439 31.84 14.95 -14.38
N GLY A 440 32.83 14.14 -14.78
CA GLY A 440 32.78 13.34 -16.01
C GLY A 440 32.19 11.94 -15.84
N ALA A 441 31.80 11.53 -14.63
CA ALA A 441 31.26 10.20 -14.39
C ALA A 441 29.79 10.10 -14.77
N ARG A 442 29.45 9.04 -15.52
CA ARG A 442 28.07 8.71 -15.89
C ARG A 442 27.55 7.65 -14.93
N LEU A 443 26.68 8.07 -14.00
CA LEU A 443 26.09 7.17 -13.03
C LEU A 443 24.90 6.39 -13.63
N ILE A 444 24.87 5.09 -13.37
CA ILE A 444 23.74 4.19 -13.61
C ILE A 444 23.28 3.67 -12.24
N VAL A 445 22.12 4.12 -11.79
CA VAL A 445 21.61 3.84 -10.44
C VAL A 445 20.54 2.77 -10.49
N SER A 446 20.76 1.68 -9.73
CA SER A 446 19.81 0.58 -9.65
C SER A 446 18.45 1.07 -9.13
N PRO A 447 17.34 0.74 -9.81
CA PRO A 447 16.00 1.02 -9.30
C PRO A 447 15.50 -0.04 -8.31
N SER A 448 16.25 -1.13 -8.10
CA SER A 448 15.75 -2.37 -7.45
C SER A 448 15.82 -2.39 -5.92
N TRP A 449 16.24 -1.29 -5.27
CA TRP A 449 16.35 -1.21 -3.81
C TRP A 449 15.02 -0.90 -3.10
N ALA A 450 14.05 -0.30 -3.81
CA ALA A 450 12.74 0.06 -3.28
C ALA A 450 11.65 0.04 -4.37
N ASN A 451 10.39 0.08 -3.96
CA ASN A 451 9.27 0.30 -4.86
C ASN A 451 9.23 1.76 -5.31
N GLY A 452 8.94 2.01 -6.58
CA GLY A 452 8.72 3.36 -7.11
C GLY A 452 9.93 4.28 -6.94
N THR A 453 11.15 3.76 -7.16
CA THR A 453 12.39 4.52 -7.02
C THR A 453 12.43 5.74 -7.92
N ASP A 454 11.82 5.68 -9.10
CA ASP A 454 11.60 6.83 -9.98
C ASP A 454 10.87 7.98 -9.25
N THR A 455 9.80 7.66 -8.52
CA THR A 455 8.97 8.64 -7.80
C THR A 455 9.70 9.15 -6.55
N ILE A 456 10.42 8.27 -5.85
CA ILE A 456 11.26 8.67 -4.72
C ILE A 456 12.36 9.62 -5.18
N LEU A 457 13.01 9.36 -6.32
CA LEU A 457 14.12 10.19 -6.80
C LEU A 457 13.61 11.52 -7.38
N ARG A 458 12.47 11.53 -8.08
CA ARG A 458 11.74 12.75 -8.45
C ARG A 458 11.36 13.60 -7.24
N PHE A 459 11.28 13.05 -6.03
CA PHE A 459 11.08 13.86 -4.83
C PHE A 459 12.31 14.71 -4.48
N PHE A 460 13.51 14.18 -4.67
CA PHE A 460 14.76 14.87 -4.29
C PHE A 460 15.32 15.74 -5.41
N TYR A 461 15.12 15.35 -6.67
CA TYR A 461 15.63 16.06 -7.84
C TYR A 461 14.55 16.93 -8.51
N PRO A 462 14.95 17.89 -9.37
CA PRO A 462 14.08 18.49 -10.38
C PRO A 462 13.63 17.45 -11.43
N GLU A 463 12.90 17.87 -12.48
CA GLU A 463 12.31 16.93 -13.46
C GLU A 463 13.35 16.05 -14.16
N ASP A 464 14.54 16.58 -14.42
CA ASP A 464 15.64 15.81 -15.02
C ASP A 464 16.54 15.21 -13.93
N LEU A 465 16.68 13.88 -13.95
CA LEU A 465 17.61 13.18 -13.08
C LEU A 465 19.04 13.38 -13.58
N PRO A 466 20.03 13.62 -12.69
CA PRO A 466 21.42 13.80 -13.10
C PRO A 466 22.13 12.49 -13.45
N TYR A 467 21.40 11.36 -13.54
CA TYR A 467 21.92 10.03 -13.80
C TYR A 467 20.89 9.17 -14.54
N GLN A 468 21.35 8.04 -15.06
CA GLN A 468 20.48 7.05 -15.67
C GLN A 468 19.96 6.08 -14.61
N MET A 469 18.65 5.81 -14.59
CA MET A 469 18.12 4.67 -13.83
C MET A 469 18.32 3.39 -14.64
N GLY A 470 18.95 2.39 -14.03
CA GLY A 470 19.26 1.13 -14.69
C GLY A 470 20.03 0.18 -13.78
N SER A 471 20.04 -1.10 -14.13
CA SER A 471 20.77 -2.13 -13.39
C SER A 471 21.90 -2.69 -14.25
N ILE A 472 22.93 -3.22 -13.58
CA ILE A 472 23.97 -4.02 -14.23
C ILE A 472 23.41 -5.27 -14.92
N GLU A 473 22.21 -5.73 -14.54
CA GLU A 473 21.52 -6.82 -15.23
C GLU A 473 21.31 -6.55 -16.73
N GLY A 474 21.11 -5.29 -17.12
CA GLY A 474 20.98 -4.91 -18.53
C GLY A 474 22.26 -5.11 -19.35
N TYR A 475 23.39 -5.35 -18.69
CA TYR A 475 24.71 -5.57 -19.31
C TYR A 475 25.07 -7.06 -19.38
N LEU A 476 24.19 -7.97 -18.94
CA LEU A 476 24.47 -9.41 -18.83
C LEU A 476 24.27 -10.21 -20.11
N TYR A 477 23.34 -9.78 -20.96
CA TYR A 477 22.86 -10.55 -22.11
C TYR A 477 23.35 -10.00 -23.44
N GLU A 478 23.61 -8.70 -23.49
CA GLU A 478 24.12 -8.02 -24.67
C GLU A 478 25.26 -7.08 -24.27
N ILE A 479 26.14 -6.81 -25.24
CA ILE A 479 27.21 -5.82 -25.07
C ILE A 479 26.58 -4.43 -25.15
N GLN A 480 26.55 -3.74 -24.02
CA GLN A 480 26.12 -2.35 -23.91
C GLN A 480 27.34 -1.42 -23.83
N PRO A 481 27.20 -0.12 -24.17
CA PRO A 481 28.31 0.84 -24.05
C PRO A 481 28.82 0.94 -22.59
N LEU A 482 30.00 0.37 -22.36
CA LEU A 482 30.66 0.32 -21.06
C LEU A 482 32.08 0.87 -21.21
N ASP A 483 32.35 1.98 -20.52
CA ASP A 483 33.63 2.69 -20.56
C ASP A 483 34.10 3.03 -19.14
N GLU A 484 35.30 3.58 -19.04
CA GLU A 484 35.91 4.01 -17.79
C GLU A 484 35.17 5.18 -17.11
N GLN A 485 34.20 5.85 -17.77
CA GLN A 485 33.38 6.91 -17.19
C GLN A 485 32.07 6.39 -16.60
N THR A 486 31.60 5.20 -17.01
CA THR A 486 30.42 4.54 -16.44
C THR A 486 30.67 4.05 -15.03
N VAL A 487 29.76 4.42 -14.12
CA VAL A 487 29.75 3.96 -12.72
C VAL A 487 28.38 3.41 -12.40
N PHE A 488 28.34 2.18 -11.92
CA PHE A 488 27.11 1.59 -11.43
C PHE A 488 26.95 1.85 -9.94
N VAL A 489 25.76 2.29 -9.54
CA VAL A 489 25.35 2.33 -8.15
C VAL A 489 24.46 1.11 -7.89
N MET A 490 25.09 0.07 -7.37
CA MET A 490 24.53 -1.28 -7.23
C MET A 490 24.03 -1.55 -5.82
N ILE A 491 22.99 -2.38 -5.72
CA ILE A 491 22.60 -3.02 -4.46
C ILE A 491 23.50 -4.23 -4.15
N PRO A 492 23.52 -4.76 -2.92
CA PRO A 492 24.41 -5.86 -2.55
C PRO A 492 24.20 -7.14 -3.37
N GLN A 493 22.96 -7.40 -3.80
CA GLN A 493 22.60 -8.53 -4.65
C GLN A 493 23.25 -8.41 -6.03
N GLU A 494 23.15 -7.25 -6.67
CA GLU A 494 23.78 -6.96 -7.97
C GLU A 494 25.31 -7.00 -7.86
N PHE A 495 25.89 -6.42 -6.82
CA PHE A 495 27.33 -6.46 -6.60
C PHE A 495 27.85 -7.89 -6.41
N LYS A 496 27.12 -8.72 -5.66
CA LYS A 496 27.45 -10.15 -5.49
C LYS A 496 27.36 -10.89 -6.83
N MET A 497 26.33 -10.61 -7.62
CA MET A 497 26.16 -11.19 -8.95
C MET A 497 27.32 -10.84 -9.88
N VAL A 498 27.76 -9.57 -9.90
CA VAL A 498 28.91 -9.13 -10.70
C VAL A 498 30.19 -9.86 -10.32
N ASN A 499 30.49 -9.95 -9.02
CA ASN A 499 31.71 -10.63 -8.56
C ASN A 499 31.71 -12.14 -8.84
N ALA A 500 30.53 -12.75 -8.96
CA ALA A 500 30.39 -14.16 -9.30
C ALA A 500 30.36 -14.42 -10.81
N ASN A 501 30.29 -13.38 -11.65
CA ASN A 501 30.05 -13.50 -13.08
C ASN A 501 31.35 -13.28 -13.88
N PRO A 502 31.80 -14.26 -14.69
CA PRO A 502 33.05 -14.15 -15.45
C PRO A 502 32.98 -13.11 -16.59
N LYS A 503 31.81 -12.56 -16.91
CA LYS A 503 31.62 -11.52 -17.94
C LYS A 503 32.25 -10.19 -17.57
N PHE A 504 32.51 -9.96 -16.28
CA PHE A 504 33.01 -8.68 -15.79
C PHE A 504 34.39 -8.86 -15.14
N THR A 505 35.29 -7.93 -15.43
CA THR A 505 36.65 -7.87 -14.88
C THR A 505 36.97 -6.45 -14.40
N ASP A 506 38.10 -6.28 -13.71
CA ASP A 506 38.52 -5.02 -13.07
C ASP A 506 37.44 -4.32 -12.25
N VAL A 507 36.70 -5.11 -11.47
CA VAL A 507 35.64 -4.62 -10.58
C VAL A 507 36.27 -3.80 -9.45
N ARG A 508 36.09 -2.49 -9.51
CA ARG A 508 36.63 -1.50 -8.56
C ARG A 508 35.49 -0.82 -7.83
N VAL A 509 35.46 -0.96 -6.50
CA VAL A 509 34.55 -0.22 -5.63
C VAL A 509 35.19 1.11 -5.27
N GLU A 510 34.55 2.21 -5.66
CA GLU A 510 35.05 3.56 -5.41
C GLU A 510 34.39 4.22 -4.20
N LYS A 511 33.14 3.86 -3.91
CA LYS A 511 32.39 4.37 -2.77
C LYS A 511 31.35 3.37 -2.30
N THR A 512 31.02 3.43 -1.01
CA THR A 512 29.96 2.61 -0.39
C THR A 512 29.05 3.47 0.46
N VAL A 513 27.76 3.11 0.51
CA VAL A 513 26.78 3.72 1.42
C VAL A 513 26.36 2.68 2.44
N PRO A 514 26.59 2.89 3.76
CA PRO A 514 26.24 1.91 4.78
C PRO A 514 24.75 1.90 5.12
N THR A 515 24.24 0.73 5.50
CA THR A 515 22.97 0.54 6.21
C THR A 515 23.12 0.85 7.70
N PRO A 516 22.01 1.01 8.46
CA PRO A 516 22.08 1.31 9.90
C PRO A 516 22.85 0.30 10.76
N ASP A 517 22.95 -0.96 10.34
CA ASP A 517 23.72 -2.00 11.02
C ASP A 517 25.21 -2.05 10.59
N GLY A 518 25.64 -1.12 9.73
CA GLY A 518 27.03 -0.98 9.29
C GLY A 518 27.43 -1.83 8.08
N LEU A 519 26.51 -2.66 7.55
CA LEU A 519 26.73 -3.34 6.28
C LEU A 519 26.64 -2.35 5.11
N THR A 520 27.14 -2.73 3.93
CA THR A 520 27.00 -1.88 2.75
C THR A 520 25.63 -2.05 2.11
N GLY A 521 24.89 -0.95 1.96
CA GLY A 521 23.61 -0.91 1.26
C GLY A 521 23.74 -0.54 -0.22
N PHE A 522 24.76 0.24 -0.60
CA PHE A 522 25.02 0.58 -2.01
C PHE A 522 26.51 0.61 -2.31
N TYR A 523 26.87 0.17 -3.51
CA TYR A 523 28.23 0.16 -4.04
C TYR A 523 28.32 1.04 -5.29
N PHE A 524 29.29 1.95 -5.35
CA PHE A 524 29.66 2.68 -6.56
C PHE A 524 30.81 1.93 -7.22
N VAL A 525 30.57 1.38 -8.40
CA VAL A 525 31.44 0.38 -9.02
C VAL A 525 31.77 0.75 -10.45
N ARG A 526 33.07 0.72 -10.78
CA ARG A 526 33.55 0.63 -12.17
C ARG A 526 33.95 -0.80 -12.46
N LEU A 527 33.71 -1.22 -13.69
CA LEU A 527 34.03 -2.56 -14.18
C LEU A 527 34.15 -2.50 -15.70
N ARG A 528 34.83 -3.49 -16.27
CA ARG A 528 34.86 -3.71 -17.72
C ARG A 528 34.33 -5.09 -18.07
N TYR A 529 33.94 -5.27 -19.32
CA TYR A 529 33.70 -6.61 -19.84
C TYR A 529 35.02 -7.41 -19.86
N ALA A 530 34.93 -8.73 -19.68
CA ALA A 530 36.04 -9.63 -19.93
C ALA A 530 36.47 -9.58 -21.39
N ASP A 531 37.75 -9.79 -21.66
CA ASP A 531 38.31 -9.70 -23.02
C ASP A 531 37.64 -10.70 -24.00
N ASN A 532 37.14 -11.83 -23.48
CA ASN A 532 36.41 -12.86 -24.23
C ASN A 532 34.88 -12.77 -24.11
N ILE A 533 34.32 -11.59 -23.75
CA ILE A 533 32.87 -11.42 -23.56
C ILE A 533 32.03 -11.88 -24.75
N GLN A 534 32.50 -11.63 -25.98
CA GLN A 534 31.78 -12.03 -27.19
C GLN A 534 31.60 -13.55 -27.27
N GLU A 535 32.64 -14.31 -26.93
CA GLU A 535 32.59 -15.77 -26.91
C GLU A 535 31.65 -16.29 -25.82
N ILE A 536 31.69 -15.68 -24.63
CA ILE A 536 30.79 -16.04 -23.51
C ILE A 536 29.33 -15.82 -23.92
N LEU A 537 29.00 -14.64 -24.45
CA LEU A 537 27.62 -14.31 -24.84
C LEU A 537 27.15 -15.17 -26.00
N GLU A 538 27.99 -15.45 -26.99
CA GLU A 538 27.67 -16.33 -28.11
C GLU A 538 27.38 -17.76 -27.63
N SER A 539 28.24 -18.31 -26.76
CA SER A 539 28.04 -19.66 -26.21
C SER A 539 26.77 -19.76 -25.38
N GLU A 540 26.50 -18.77 -24.53
CA GLU A 540 25.26 -18.76 -23.75
C GLU A 540 24.02 -18.58 -24.63
N ARG A 541 24.08 -17.74 -25.66
CA ARG A 541 22.99 -17.57 -26.63
C ARG A 541 22.69 -18.88 -27.35
N GLN A 542 23.73 -19.60 -27.81
CA GLN A 542 23.55 -20.93 -28.41
C GLN A 542 22.90 -21.91 -27.43
N ALA A 543 23.30 -21.90 -26.16
CA ALA A 543 22.68 -22.73 -25.13
C ALA A 543 21.20 -22.35 -24.87
N ARG A 544 20.86 -21.05 -24.92
CA ARG A 544 19.49 -20.54 -24.71
C ARG A 544 18.58 -20.70 -25.93
N GLN A 545 19.13 -20.80 -27.14
CA GLN A 545 18.37 -21.12 -28.36
C GLN A 545 17.87 -22.59 -28.39
N ALA A 546 18.45 -23.48 -27.58
CA ALA A 546 17.95 -24.85 -27.47
C ALA A 546 16.56 -24.88 -26.80
N LEU A 547 15.62 -25.62 -27.40
CA LEU A 547 14.30 -25.83 -26.81
C LEU A 547 14.43 -26.57 -25.47
N ARG A 548 13.75 -26.05 -24.45
CA ARG A 548 13.56 -26.71 -23.16
C ARG A 548 12.47 -27.75 -23.25
N GLU A 549 12.54 -28.76 -22.41
CA GLU A 549 11.52 -29.80 -22.29
C GLU A 549 10.67 -29.59 -21.03
N GLY A 550 9.41 -29.97 -21.09
CA GLY A 550 8.48 -29.90 -19.97
C GLY A 550 7.20 -30.67 -20.25
N GLU A 551 6.21 -30.49 -19.38
CA GLU A 551 4.89 -31.12 -19.51
C GLU A 551 3.80 -30.06 -19.32
N ILE A 552 2.71 -30.18 -20.07
CA ILE A 552 1.50 -29.35 -19.94
C ILE A 552 0.31 -30.22 -19.58
N ARG A 553 -0.69 -29.61 -18.93
CA ARG A 553 -1.95 -30.27 -18.60
C ARG A 553 -3.07 -29.69 -19.43
N LEU A 554 -3.81 -30.55 -20.14
CA LEU A 554 -4.94 -30.13 -20.95
C LEU A 554 -6.11 -31.11 -20.83
N GLY A 555 -7.28 -30.64 -20.39
CA GLY A 555 -8.48 -31.49 -20.35
C GLY A 555 -8.34 -32.79 -19.54
N GLY A 556 -7.40 -32.84 -18.58
CA GLY A 556 -7.05 -34.05 -17.81
C GLY A 556 -5.88 -34.86 -18.36
N LEU A 557 -5.39 -34.55 -19.56
CA LEU A 557 -4.22 -35.16 -20.19
C LEU A 557 -2.93 -34.47 -19.75
N THR A 558 -1.83 -35.22 -19.69
CA THR A 558 -0.48 -34.67 -19.50
C THR A 558 0.32 -34.92 -20.77
N LEU A 559 0.76 -33.84 -21.41
CA LEU A 559 1.40 -33.87 -22.73
C LEU A 559 2.84 -33.33 -22.64
N PRO A 560 3.83 -34.00 -23.23
CA PRO A 560 5.18 -33.46 -23.36
C PRO A 560 5.19 -32.22 -24.25
N VAL A 561 5.95 -31.20 -23.85
CA VAL A 561 6.15 -29.98 -24.62
C VAL A 561 7.64 -29.64 -24.72
N ARG A 562 8.06 -29.19 -25.89
CA ARG A 562 9.37 -28.54 -26.08
C ARG A 562 9.14 -27.08 -26.43
N TYR A 563 9.86 -26.15 -25.78
CA TYR A 563 9.53 -24.73 -25.89
C TYR A 563 10.77 -23.83 -25.80
N SER A 564 10.69 -22.63 -26.38
CA SER A 564 11.74 -21.61 -26.29
C SER A 564 12.04 -21.23 -24.83
N TYR A 565 13.27 -20.79 -24.54
CA TYR A 565 13.64 -20.33 -23.19
C TYR A 565 12.76 -19.16 -22.74
N LEU A 566 12.12 -19.32 -21.57
CA LEU A 566 11.23 -18.33 -20.97
C LEU A 566 11.95 -17.54 -19.86
N ASP A 567 11.79 -16.22 -19.84
CA ASP A 567 12.24 -15.36 -18.74
C ASP A 567 11.11 -14.97 -17.77
N MET A 568 9.86 -15.11 -18.21
CA MET A 568 8.66 -14.87 -17.43
C MET A 568 7.62 -15.94 -17.70
N GLY A 569 6.97 -16.38 -16.62
CA GLY A 569 5.93 -17.40 -16.65
C GLY A 569 6.47 -18.84 -16.73
N GLU A 570 5.58 -19.79 -16.49
CA GLU A 570 5.83 -21.22 -16.64
C GLU A 570 5.02 -21.76 -17.82
N ILE A 571 5.56 -22.74 -18.54
CA ILE A 571 4.92 -23.24 -19.77
C ILE A 571 3.48 -23.75 -19.56
N GLY A 572 3.17 -24.27 -18.37
CA GLY A 572 1.82 -24.72 -18.02
C GLY A 572 0.77 -23.61 -17.95
N GLN A 573 1.18 -22.35 -17.75
CA GLN A 573 0.29 -21.20 -17.66
C GLN A 573 -0.40 -20.89 -18.98
N LEU A 574 0.22 -21.24 -20.13
CA LEU A 574 -0.42 -21.08 -21.43
C LEU A 574 -1.68 -21.92 -21.64
N PHE A 575 -1.98 -22.85 -20.73
CA PHE A 575 -3.06 -23.82 -20.84
C PHE A 575 -3.90 -23.90 -19.56
N ASP A 576 -3.77 -22.94 -18.63
CA ASP A 576 -4.45 -22.95 -17.34
C ASP A 576 -5.87 -22.35 -17.39
N GLY A 577 -6.25 -21.75 -18.53
CA GLY A 577 -7.55 -21.14 -18.75
C GLY A 577 -7.70 -19.75 -18.14
N ASP A 578 -6.67 -19.18 -17.52
CA ASP A 578 -6.62 -17.78 -17.10
C ASP A 578 -5.99 -16.94 -18.19
N GLU A 579 -6.83 -16.22 -18.94
CA GLU A 579 -6.38 -15.40 -20.06
C GLU A 579 -5.40 -14.27 -19.63
N ASN A 580 -5.18 -14.03 -18.34
CA ASN A 580 -4.30 -12.98 -17.81
C ASN A 580 -2.93 -13.51 -17.35
N THR A 581 -2.66 -14.81 -17.45
CA THR A 581 -1.31 -15.34 -17.26
C THR A 581 -0.47 -15.09 -18.50
N LEU A 582 0.82 -14.80 -18.31
CA LEU A 582 1.72 -14.40 -19.38
C LEU A 582 2.97 -15.26 -19.35
N VAL A 583 3.31 -15.81 -20.51
CA VAL A 583 4.62 -16.36 -20.80
C VAL A 583 5.36 -15.43 -21.76
N ARG A 584 6.66 -15.25 -21.51
CA ARG A 584 7.54 -14.41 -22.31
C ARG A 584 8.87 -15.11 -22.59
N THR A 585 9.32 -15.03 -23.83
CA THR A 585 10.68 -15.49 -24.18
C THR A 585 11.74 -14.55 -23.62
N LEU A 586 12.91 -15.11 -23.28
CA LEU A 586 14.07 -14.30 -22.95
C LEU A 586 14.62 -13.58 -24.19
N GLU A 587 14.85 -14.32 -25.27
CA GLU A 587 15.48 -13.79 -26.50
C GLU A 587 14.95 -14.40 -27.82
N ALA A 588 14.25 -15.55 -27.78
CA ALA A 588 13.85 -16.25 -29.00
C ALA A 588 12.71 -15.53 -29.76
N ASN A 589 12.86 -15.40 -31.08
CA ASN A 589 11.81 -14.95 -32.00
C ASN A 589 11.91 -15.68 -33.35
N PRO A 590 11.03 -16.66 -33.63
CA PRO A 590 9.76 -16.90 -32.94
C PRO A 590 9.89 -17.60 -31.57
N LEU A 591 8.92 -17.33 -30.68
CA LEU A 591 8.58 -18.23 -29.59
C LEU A 591 8.03 -19.51 -30.20
N ARG A 592 8.70 -20.64 -29.94
CA ARG A 592 8.32 -21.95 -30.49
C ARG A 592 7.79 -22.85 -29.40
N LEU A 593 6.68 -23.51 -29.68
CA LEU A 593 6.12 -24.59 -28.87
C LEU A 593 5.96 -25.84 -29.75
N GLN A 594 6.44 -26.98 -29.28
CA GLN A 594 6.21 -28.29 -29.88
C GLN A 594 5.51 -29.17 -28.85
N ILE A 595 4.22 -29.42 -29.04
CA ILE A 595 3.43 -30.26 -28.15
C ILE A 595 3.31 -31.65 -28.78
N THR A 596 3.70 -32.68 -28.06
CA THR A 596 3.61 -34.07 -28.52
C THR A 596 2.31 -34.69 -28.02
N MET A 597 1.54 -35.26 -28.94
CA MET A 597 0.27 -35.91 -28.66
C MET A 597 0.54 -37.39 -28.36
N ASN A 598 0.37 -37.79 -27.10
CA ASN A 598 0.51 -39.20 -26.67
C ASN A 598 -0.81 -39.99 -26.73
N GLU A 599 -1.93 -39.30 -27.02
CA GLU A 599 -3.25 -39.88 -27.25
C GLU A 599 -3.80 -39.43 -28.62
N GLN A 600 -4.84 -40.11 -29.13
CA GLN A 600 -5.50 -39.74 -30.39
C GLN A 600 -6.37 -38.48 -30.22
N ILE A 601 -5.71 -37.33 -30.08
CA ILE A 601 -6.37 -36.02 -29.96
C ILE A 601 -6.76 -35.54 -31.35
N ARG A 602 -8.04 -35.21 -31.53
CA ARG A 602 -8.58 -34.66 -32.78
C ARG A 602 -8.52 -33.13 -32.74
N LEU A 603 -7.91 -32.51 -33.74
CA LEU A 603 -7.68 -31.08 -33.83
C LEU A 603 -8.26 -30.49 -35.12
N SER A 604 -9.22 -29.58 -34.99
CA SER A 604 -9.82 -28.79 -36.07
C SER A 604 -9.28 -27.35 -36.11
N GLY A 605 -8.64 -26.88 -35.04
CA GLY A 605 -7.99 -25.56 -35.00
C GLY A 605 -7.23 -25.28 -33.72
N VAL A 606 -6.52 -24.16 -33.69
CA VAL A 606 -5.79 -23.63 -32.53
C VAL A 606 -6.10 -22.14 -32.39
N GLU A 607 -6.35 -21.69 -31.18
CA GLU A 607 -6.46 -20.27 -30.84
C GLU A 607 -5.30 -19.87 -29.94
N ALA A 608 -4.73 -18.70 -30.20
CA ALA A 608 -3.64 -18.15 -29.40
C ALA A 608 -3.99 -16.73 -28.98
N ARG A 609 -3.79 -16.39 -27.71
CA ARG A 609 -3.90 -15.03 -27.20
C ARG A 609 -2.53 -14.38 -27.18
N ILE A 610 -2.29 -13.47 -28.11
CA ILE A 610 -0.99 -12.85 -28.36
C ILE A 610 -0.90 -11.45 -27.75
N GLY A 611 0.32 -11.00 -27.44
CA GLY A 611 0.59 -9.66 -26.92
C GLY A 611 0.38 -8.54 -27.95
N GLY A 612 0.69 -7.30 -27.55
CA GLY A 612 0.29 -6.11 -28.30
C GLY A 612 1.06 -5.82 -29.60
N THR A 613 2.22 -6.42 -29.82
CA THR A 613 3.03 -6.19 -31.03
C THR A 613 2.41 -6.86 -32.26
N ALA A 614 2.71 -6.32 -33.44
CA ALA A 614 2.40 -6.95 -34.72
C ALA A 614 3.06 -8.33 -34.75
N THR A 615 2.22 -9.35 -34.86
CA THR A 615 2.62 -10.73 -34.60
C THR A 615 2.09 -11.63 -35.70
N GLU A 616 2.88 -12.62 -36.07
CA GLU A 616 2.48 -13.71 -36.94
C GLU A 616 2.50 -15.01 -36.15
N VAL A 617 1.40 -15.75 -36.22
CA VAL A 617 1.27 -17.06 -35.58
C VAL A 617 1.18 -18.11 -36.68
N THR A 618 2.01 -19.15 -36.57
CA THR A 618 1.99 -20.31 -37.46
C THR A 618 1.73 -21.57 -36.66
N ALA A 619 0.69 -22.32 -37.02
CA ALA A 619 0.39 -23.62 -36.45
C ALA A 619 0.64 -24.72 -37.49
N THR A 620 1.50 -25.68 -37.16
CA THR A 620 1.87 -26.79 -38.05
C THR A 620 1.59 -28.12 -37.35
N LEU A 621 0.73 -28.95 -37.96
CA LEU A 621 0.43 -30.30 -37.52
C LEU A 621 1.35 -31.29 -38.22
N VAL A 622 1.97 -32.20 -37.48
CA VAL A 622 2.83 -33.24 -38.02
C VAL A 622 2.41 -34.64 -37.56
N ASP A 623 2.62 -35.64 -38.40
CA ASP A 623 2.39 -37.05 -38.07
C ASP A 623 3.60 -37.69 -37.35
N ALA A 624 3.48 -38.99 -37.04
CA ALA A 624 4.52 -39.74 -36.35
C ALA A 624 5.79 -39.94 -37.18
N ALA A 625 5.72 -39.79 -38.51
CA ALA A 625 6.87 -39.80 -39.41
C ALA A 625 7.50 -38.41 -39.57
N GLY A 626 6.94 -37.37 -38.94
CA GLY A 626 7.36 -35.98 -39.05
C GLY A 626 6.86 -35.28 -40.31
N GLN A 627 5.94 -35.87 -41.06
CA GLN A 627 5.35 -35.26 -42.24
C GLN A 627 4.28 -34.24 -41.85
N VAL A 628 4.30 -33.07 -42.49
CA VAL A 628 3.29 -32.01 -42.25
C VAL A 628 1.93 -32.47 -42.77
N LEU A 629 0.96 -32.55 -41.87
CA LEU A 629 -0.44 -32.88 -42.14
C LEU A 629 -1.24 -31.64 -42.56
N ALA A 630 -1.01 -30.52 -41.88
CA ALA A 630 -1.64 -29.24 -42.15
C ALA A 630 -0.79 -28.11 -41.57
N GLN A 631 -0.84 -26.94 -42.21
CA GLN A 631 -0.21 -25.73 -41.71
C GLN A 631 -1.17 -24.56 -41.94
N GLN A 632 -1.26 -23.67 -40.95
CA GLN A 632 -2.03 -22.42 -41.03
C GLN A 632 -1.18 -21.29 -40.47
N GLN A 633 -1.39 -20.10 -41.00
CA GLN A 633 -0.68 -18.90 -40.60
C GLN A 633 -1.63 -17.72 -40.58
N ILE A 634 -1.49 -16.87 -39.57
CA ILE A 634 -2.26 -15.64 -39.44
C ILE A 634 -1.36 -14.51 -38.94
N SER A 635 -1.50 -13.34 -39.53
CA SER A 635 -0.82 -12.12 -39.07
C SER A 635 -1.84 -11.20 -38.41
N ALA A 636 -1.44 -10.55 -37.32
CA ALA A 636 -2.25 -9.61 -36.60
C ALA A 636 -1.45 -8.32 -36.38
N ALA A 637 -2.02 -7.18 -36.77
CA ALA A 637 -1.41 -5.85 -36.58
C ALA A 637 -1.28 -5.47 -35.10
N ASP A 638 -0.55 -4.39 -34.80
CA ASP A 638 -0.39 -3.86 -33.45
C ASP A 638 -1.74 -3.54 -32.78
N ASP A 639 -1.85 -3.88 -31.49
CA ASP A 639 -2.97 -3.51 -30.62
C ASP A 639 -2.45 -3.24 -29.20
N PRO A 640 -2.88 -2.18 -28.52
CA PRO A 640 -2.47 -1.94 -27.13
C PRO A 640 -2.90 -3.03 -26.14
N ASN A 641 -3.83 -3.93 -26.52
CA ASN A 641 -4.34 -5.00 -25.68
C ASN A 641 -4.01 -6.41 -26.24
N PRO A 642 -3.85 -7.42 -25.37
CA PRO A 642 -3.74 -8.81 -25.81
C PRO A 642 -5.01 -9.28 -26.52
N ARG A 643 -4.84 -9.93 -27.67
CA ARG A 643 -5.93 -10.30 -28.60
C ARG A 643 -5.87 -11.76 -29.00
N TRP A 644 -7.02 -12.32 -29.35
CA TRP A 644 -7.14 -13.69 -29.84
C TRP A 644 -6.91 -13.75 -31.35
N VAL A 645 -6.13 -14.75 -31.79
CA VAL A 645 -6.04 -15.17 -33.18
C VAL A 645 -6.45 -16.63 -33.29
N SER A 646 -7.18 -16.97 -34.36
CA SER A 646 -7.76 -18.30 -34.57
C SER A 646 -7.24 -18.89 -35.87
N LEU A 647 -6.55 -20.03 -35.77
CA LEU A 647 -6.00 -20.79 -36.88
C LEU A 647 -6.86 -22.04 -37.07
N ARG A 648 -7.75 -22.02 -38.06
CA ARG A 648 -8.66 -23.14 -38.35
C ARG A 648 -8.10 -23.98 -39.50
N PHE A 649 -8.05 -25.30 -39.29
CA PHE A 649 -7.69 -26.24 -40.34
C PHE A 649 -8.91 -26.55 -41.21
N ASN A 650 -8.66 -26.97 -42.45
CA ASN A 650 -9.70 -27.32 -43.42
C ASN A 650 -10.54 -28.55 -43.02
N GLN A 651 -9.99 -29.40 -42.17
CA GLN A 651 -10.64 -30.56 -41.57
C GLN A 651 -9.99 -30.87 -40.21
N ALA A 652 -10.56 -31.81 -39.48
CA ALA A 652 -9.99 -32.25 -38.22
C ALA A 652 -8.95 -33.36 -38.42
N TYR A 653 -7.78 -33.22 -37.80
CA TYR A 653 -6.63 -34.12 -37.91
C TYR A 653 -6.33 -34.81 -36.57
N THR A 654 -5.61 -35.94 -36.60
CA THR A 654 -5.06 -36.60 -35.40
C THR A 654 -3.53 -36.59 -35.48
N PRO A 655 -2.88 -35.45 -35.18
CA PRO A 655 -1.43 -35.31 -35.33
C PRO A 655 -0.66 -36.01 -34.22
N ALA A 656 0.59 -36.36 -34.49
CA ALA A 656 1.53 -36.80 -33.45
C ALA A 656 2.16 -35.60 -32.72
N ALA A 657 2.27 -34.44 -33.37
CA ALA A 657 2.67 -33.20 -32.70
C ALA A 657 2.06 -31.94 -33.34
N LEU A 658 1.91 -30.90 -32.52
CA LEU A 658 1.57 -29.54 -32.92
C LEU A 658 2.78 -28.62 -32.68
N TRP A 659 3.23 -27.95 -33.73
CA TRP A 659 4.14 -26.83 -33.64
C TRP A 659 3.37 -25.52 -33.68
N LEU A 660 3.64 -24.64 -32.73
CA LEU A 660 3.12 -23.28 -32.70
C LEU A 660 4.30 -22.31 -32.64
N ASP A 661 4.49 -21.54 -33.70
CA ASP A 661 5.49 -20.49 -33.80
C ASP A 661 4.79 -19.14 -33.71
N VAL A 662 5.18 -18.32 -32.73
CA VAL A 662 4.68 -16.96 -32.52
C VAL A 662 5.83 -16.00 -32.78
N ARG A 663 5.75 -15.26 -33.89
CA ARG A 663 6.79 -14.36 -34.37
C ARG A 663 6.39 -12.91 -34.19
N SER A 664 7.17 -12.13 -33.45
CA SER A 664 7.03 -10.67 -33.47
C SER A 664 7.63 -10.14 -34.77
N LEU A 665 6.88 -9.36 -35.55
CA LEU A 665 7.26 -8.97 -36.91
C LEU A 665 8.24 -7.78 -36.96
N HIS A 666 8.30 -6.99 -35.88
CA HIS A 666 9.11 -5.78 -35.81
C HIS A 666 10.39 -5.95 -34.97
N ASP A 667 10.54 -7.09 -34.29
CA ASP A 667 11.67 -7.34 -33.40
C ASP A 667 12.63 -8.37 -34.00
N GLY A 668 13.94 -8.14 -33.84
CA GLY A 668 14.98 -9.14 -34.14
C GLY A 668 15.18 -10.12 -32.98
N GLU A 669 16.22 -10.95 -33.05
CA GLU A 669 16.71 -11.67 -31.86
C GLU A 669 17.85 -10.84 -31.21
N PRO A 670 17.77 -10.52 -29.90
CA PRO A 670 16.80 -11.01 -28.93
C PRO A 670 15.44 -10.29 -28.98
N ALA A 671 14.37 -11.03 -28.72
CA ALA A 671 13.03 -10.47 -28.52
C ALA A 671 12.24 -11.17 -27.42
N HIS A 672 11.46 -10.35 -26.72
CA HIS A 672 10.53 -10.76 -25.68
C HIS A 672 9.13 -10.99 -26.26
N VAL A 673 8.93 -12.15 -26.89
CA VAL A 673 7.66 -12.51 -27.51
C VAL A 673 6.67 -12.92 -26.41
N HIS A 674 5.51 -12.27 -26.39
CA HIS A 674 4.46 -12.48 -25.40
C HIS A 674 3.36 -13.43 -25.92
N LEU A 675 3.06 -14.47 -25.14
CA LEU A 675 1.94 -15.37 -25.37
C LEU A 675 1.19 -15.59 -24.05
N TRP A 676 -0.13 -15.41 -24.08
CA TRP A 676 -0.96 -15.39 -22.87
C TRP A 676 -1.69 -16.71 -22.66
N GLU A 677 -2.32 -17.25 -23.70
CA GLU A 677 -3.13 -18.47 -23.61
C GLU A 677 -3.17 -19.17 -24.97
N VAL A 678 -3.29 -20.50 -24.95
CA VAL A 678 -3.46 -21.33 -26.14
C VAL A 678 -4.64 -22.28 -25.93
N ARG A 679 -5.57 -22.29 -26.88
CA ARG A 679 -6.74 -23.17 -26.90
C ARG A 679 -6.79 -24.00 -28.16
N TRP A 680 -7.47 -25.13 -28.06
CA TRP A 680 -7.57 -26.16 -29.07
C TRP A 680 -9.03 -26.22 -29.48
N GLN A 681 -9.29 -26.34 -30.77
CA GLN A 681 -10.62 -26.62 -31.28
C GLN A 681 -10.63 -28.08 -31.73
N GLU A 682 -11.57 -28.86 -31.20
CA GLU A 682 -11.77 -30.28 -31.57
C GLU A 682 -12.63 -30.45 -32.83
#